data_AF-A0A8H6LHR1-F1
#
_entry.id   AF-A0A8H6LHR1-F1
#
_cell.length_a   1.000
_cell.length_b   1.000
_cell.length_c   1.000
_cell.angle_alpha   90.00
_cell.angle_beta   90.00
_cell.angle_gamma   90.00
#
_symmetry.space_group_name_H-M   'P 1'
#
loop_
_entity.id
_entity.type
_entity.pdbx_description
1 polymer ?
#
loop_
_entity_poly.entity_id
_entity_poly.type
_entity_poly.pdbx_seq_one_letter_code
_entity_poly.pdbx_strand_id
1 'polypeptide(L)'
;MADQPKPIRVAVIGGGIAGLLLGQLLSSAPGIDAHVFERYQNEDSLSGYRIQLSLEILNLLKTHLPPETWAKVLPSVAKTPKEGYYHSCFMRPDGHVFYTYLPEEFRKTAAVSRLRLRKGLLYESEKWLTTGKKFTTYQELQDGTIKADFADESSHVCDLIVGADGITSRVRRTLLPSIQTVQTDLVIIYFKVPYTREVESMIPYKTGSLVLYPNGQEITIMTWQNPEQPYAKGLDPEHIDPETSYVMVGFGSRLKDFADQSKSPAEMTHNELKAECISRINAHPTHPSIKALVELVVTDSAYANVFRMVDVSEPWNSDNVTLVGDATFNMAPFLGKGAACAMEDAVDLSRTIIRFPGTPAEKRAGMLRDMAQRIELQYEDQGSGDRVFPLSFLDTYFMPVDVVLVINGTLDKDQLRTSLSKTLSLFPPVYGRFRRPSAATRGELSLNLYHPVPLYLQKDHQGAFYPSVWKSFINRITTKKVLNGKAPLLQITVTYLPHTSQTVLGVSFCHVLGDALSLYHLLKAWHDIHTQETLSISPHVAERIRLKSPSKAVLLEDIPRRLPRRSQLFSPTVISKIKAYAPLVHTIVFKTLEYARFDVSAEDLSILVQKARARLHPATCSTQDAFKAYLLKALNRFVYNGLMPHPRVTRIVTIVDARKARNMPREYFGNCITAVDTPYLPASKNLSEVAFAVREGVTGLTPEKSAKGDEWIQSIQAVNGLMDLAPAFDPDTLYVDDWTKVSMEEINFGQEQHMFCQPLEVEALPVRNWCMIYKAKSANDAGDAKRLGYQVQVSVPKGQVAELMKGIVTDLQEGFDEYFW
;
A
#
# COMPACT_ATOMS: atom_id res chain seq x y z
N MET A 1 33.99 -21.64 -27.61
CA MET A 1 33.77 -20.39 -26.86
C MET A 1 32.28 -20.15 -26.90
N ALA A 2 31.59 -20.27 -25.77
CA ALA A 2 30.14 -20.10 -25.72
C ALA A 2 29.75 -18.65 -26.00
N ASP A 3 28.71 -18.48 -26.80
CA ASP A 3 28.12 -17.23 -27.29
C ASP A 3 27.85 -16.26 -26.12
N GLN A 4 28.67 -15.21 -25.97
CA GLN A 4 28.35 -14.15 -25.02
C GLN A 4 27.16 -13.36 -25.57
N PRO A 5 26.08 -13.15 -24.80
CA PRO A 5 24.91 -12.41 -25.27
C PRO A 5 25.33 -10.98 -25.64
N LYS A 6 24.92 -10.53 -26.84
CA LYS A 6 25.19 -9.16 -27.32
C LYS A 6 24.61 -8.13 -26.33
N PRO A 7 25.35 -7.05 -26.02
CA PRO A 7 24.87 -6.00 -25.13
C PRO A 7 23.62 -5.31 -25.71
N ILE A 8 22.69 -4.91 -24.84
CA ILE A 8 21.52 -4.12 -25.24
C ILE A 8 21.96 -2.68 -25.48
N ARG A 9 21.66 -2.13 -26.65
CA ARG A 9 21.92 -0.73 -27.00
C ARG A 9 20.76 0.17 -26.56
N VAL A 10 21.03 1.14 -25.70
CA VAL A 10 20.03 2.06 -25.15
C VAL A 10 20.36 3.49 -25.56
N ALA A 11 19.48 4.13 -26.32
CA ALA A 11 19.60 5.54 -26.67
C ALA A 11 18.71 6.39 -25.75
N VAL A 12 19.34 7.21 -24.90
CA VAL A 12 18.64 8.16 -24.03
C VAL A 12 18.61 9.52 -24.73
N ILE A 13 17.42 10.02 -25.05
CA ILE A 13 17.21 11.28 -25.77
C ILE A 13 16.94 12.39 -24.76
N GLY A 14 17.90 13.28 -24.56
CA GLY A 14 17.85 14.37 -23.60
C GLY A 14 18.81 14.15 -22.42
N GLY A 15 19.67 15.13 -22.20
CA GLY A 15 20.65 15.17 -21.12
C GLY A 15 20.19 16.04 -19.96
N GLY A 16 18.92 15.99 -19.56
CA GLY A 16 18.43 16.61 -18.31
C GLY A 16 18.87 15.85 -17.05
N ILE A 17 18.29 16.16 -15.88
CA ILE A 17 18.61 15.46 -14.62
C ILE A 17 18.37 13.94 -14.77
N ALA A 18 17.18 13.54 -15.25
CA ALA A 18 16.84 12.13 -15.43
C ALA A 18 17.76 11.44 -16.45
N GLY A 19 18.00 12.08 -17.60
CA GLY A 19 18.81 11.50 -18.68
C GLY A 19 20.28 11.31 -18.29
N LEU A 20 20.89 12.30 -17.62
CA LEU A 20 22.26 12.17 -17.12
C LEU A 20 22.39 11.16 -15.99
N LEU A 21 21.42 11.12 -15.07
CA LEU A 21 21.40 10.12 -14.02
C LEU A 21 21.27 8.71 -14.61
N LEU A 22 20.36 8.51 -15.56
CA LEU A 22 20.21 7.24 -16.25
C LEU A 22 21.48 6.84 -17.01
N GLY A 23 22.12 7.79 -17.70
CA GLY A 23 23.42 7.59 -18.34
C GLY A 23 24.50 7.12 -17.37
N GLN A 24 24.63 7.77 -16.21
CA GLN A 24 25.56 7.36 -15.15
C GLN A 24 25.27 5.95 -14.60
N LEU A 25 24.00 5.61 -14.40
CA LEU A 25 23.60 4.31 -13.84
C LEU A 25 23.77 3.16 -14.83
N LEU A 26 23.66 3.43 -16.13
CA LEU A 26 23.76 2.42 -17.18
C LEU A 26 25.17 2.28 -17.77
N SER A 27 25.98 3.34 -17.77
CA SER A 27 27.28 3.36 -18.46
C SER A 27 28.29 2.32 -17.96
N SER A 28 28.17 1.91 -16.70
CA SER A 28 29.03 0.90 -16.07
C SER A 28 28.36 -0.47 -15.93
N ALA A 29 27.13 -0.63 -16.42
CA ALA A 29 26.36 -1.85 -16.24
C ALA A 29 26.78 -2.96 -17.22
N PRO A 30 27.05 -4.19 -16.75
CA PRO A 30 27.41 -5.30 -17.62
C PRO A 30 26.30 -5.64 -18.63
N GLY A 31 26.67 -5.81 -19.90
CA GLY A 31 25.73 -6.23 -20.95
C GLY A 31 24.82 -5.12 -21.47
N ILE A 32 25.13 -3.85 -21.19
CA ILE A 32 24.40 -2.68 -21.67
C ILE A 32 25.37 -1.71 -22.35
N ASP A 33 24.96 -1.18 -23.49
CA ASP A 33 25.63 -0.12 -24.23
C ASP A 33 24.68 1.09 -24.27
N ALA A 34 24.81 2.00 -23.30
CA ALA A 34 23.92 3.13 -23.15
C ALA A 34 24.58 4.43 -23.60
N HIS A 35 23.86 5.22 -24.40
CA HIS A 35 24.33 6.50 -24.93
C HIS A 35 23.28 7.59 -24.80
N VAL A 36 23.68 8.75 -24.28
CA VAL A 36 22.83 9.93 -24.07
C VAL A 36 23.08 10.94 -25.19
N PHE A 37 22.01 11.44 -25.80
CA PHE A 37 22.04 12.45 -26.85
C PHE A 37 21.40 13.74 -26.36
N GLU A 38 22.17 14.82 -26.24
CA GLU A 38 21.72 16.12 -25.77
C GLU A 38 21.75 17.17 -26.89
N ARG A 39 20.71 17.98 -27.02
CA ARG A 39 20.55 18.96 -28.09
C ARG A 39 21.44 20.20 -27.93
N TYR A 40 21.74 20.60 -26.70
CA TYR A 40 22.55 21.79 -26.42
C TYR A 40 24.03 21.43 -26.28
N GLN A 41 24.90 22.28 -26.84
CA GLN A 41 26.35 22.19 -26.64
C GLN A 41 26.80 22.84 -25.33
N ASN A 42 26.12 23.92 -24.91
CA ASN A 42 26.45 24.72 -23.74
C ASN A 42 25.31 24.70 -22.71
N GLU A 43 25.58 25.21 -21.51
CA GLU A 43 24.66 25.20 -20.36
C GLU A 43 23.30 25.83 -20.70
N ASP A 44 22.23 25.17 -20.25
CA ASP A 44 20.86 25.71 -20.29
C ASP A 44 20.70 26.78 -19.20
N SER A 45 20.09 27.92 -19.54
CA SER A 45 19.64 28.99 -18.64
C SER A 45 18.90 28.50 -17.38
N LEU A 46 18.18 27.38 -17.46
CA LEU A 46 17.47 26.72 -16.35
C LEU A 46 18.40 26.09 -15.29
N SER A 47 19.69 25.94 -15.59
CA SER A 47 20.67 25.23 -14.75
C SER A 47 21.11 26.06 -13.53
N GLY A 48 20.85 27.36 -13.52
CA GLY A 48 21.40 28.28 -12.52
C GLY A 48 20.74 28.25 -11.14
N TYR A 49 19.54 27.70 -10.98
CA TYR A 49 18.73 27.83 -9.76
C TYR A 49 18.68 26.57 -8.90
N ARG A 50 18.38 26.73 -7.61
CA ARG A 50 18.32 25.62 -6.66
C ARG A 50 17.02 24.83 -6.80
N ILE A 51 17.08 23.54 -6.50
CA ILE A 51 15.92 22.70 -6.20
C ILE A 51 15.91 22.33 -4.72
N GLN A 52 14.80 21.76 -4.29
CA GLN A 52 14.68 21.14 -2.97
C GLN A 52 14.57 19.64 -3.19
N LEU A 53 15.42 18.87 -2.52
CA LEU A 53 15.36 17.40 -2.54
C LEU A 53 15.19 16.89 -1.12
N SER A 54 14.45 15.80 -0.96
CA SER A 54 14.39 15.10 0.33
C SER A 54 15.72 14.39 0.61
N LEU A 55 16.00 14.16 1.89
CA LEU A 55 17.15 13.34 2.31
C LEU A 55 17.03 11.91 1.80
N GLU A 56 15.81 11.42 1.57
CA GLU A 56 15.54 10.11 0.98
C GLU A 56 16.02 10.04 -0.47
N ILE A 57 15.72 11.05 -1.28
CA ILE A 57 16.23 11.15 -2.66
C ILE A 57 17.75 11.29 -2.68
N LEU A 58 18.32 12.10 -1.79
CA LEU A 58 19.78 12.21 -1.67
C LEU A 58 20.42 10.87 -1.27
N ASN A 59 19.78 10.12 -0.38
CA ASN A 59 20.24 8.79 -0.01
C ASN A 59 20.10 7.80 -1.17
N LEU A 60 19.01 7.87 -1.95
CA LEU A 60 18.82 7.08 -3.17
C LEU A 60 19.98 7.33 -4.15
N LEU A 61 20.30 8.60 -4.43
CA LEU A 61 21.43 8.95 -5.30
C LEU A 61 22.75 8.42 -4.74
N LYS A 62 23.01 8.60 -3.45
CA LYS A 62 24.22 8.09 -2.78
C LYS A 62 24.34 6.57 -2.86
N THR A 63 23.23 5.84 -2.77
CA THR A 63 23.21 4.37 -2.83
C THR A 63 23.45 3.84 -4.24
N HIS A 64 23.02 4.57 -5.28
CA HIS A 64 23.01 4.05 -6.65
C HIS A 64 24.09 4.63 -7.56
N LEU A 65 24.54 5.85 -7.34
CA LEU A 65 25.64 6.42 -8.11
C LEU A 65 26.97 5.77 -7.72
N PRO A 66 27.91 5.64 -8.67
CA PRO A 66 29.28 5.28 -8.34
C PRO A 66 29.86 6.23 -7.28
N PRO A 67 30.66 5.74 -6.30
CA PRO A 67 31.17 6.57 -5.20
C PRO A 67 31.91 7.83 -5.65
N GLU A 68 32.68 7.73 -6.73
CA GLU A 68 33.39 8.83 -7.37
C GLU A 68 32.44 9.87 -7.99
N THR A 69 31.38 9.44 -8.68
CA THR A 69 30.35 10.33 -9.21
C THR A 69 29.58 11.01 -8.08
N TRP A 70 29.22 10.26 -7.03
CA TRP A 70 28.58 10.83 -5.84
C TRP A 70 29.46 11.88 -5.17
N ALA A 71 30.78 11.67 -5.09
CA ALA A 71 31.71 12.66 -4.54
C ALA A 71 31.70 13.98 -5.33
N LYS A 72 31.40 13.95 -6.64
CA LYS A 72 31.21 15.16 -7.46
C LYS A 72 29.80 15.76 -7.36
N VAL A 73 28.79 14.95 -7.05
CA VAL A 73 27.41 15.42 -6.81
C VAL A 73 27.25 16.05 -5.43
N LEU A 74 27.90 15.51 -4.39
CA LEU A 74 27.74 15.93 -3.01
C LEU A 74 27.90 17.45 -2.78
N PRO A 75 28.86 18.16 -3.42
CA PRO A 75 29.01 19.60 -3.26
C PRO A 75 27.83 20.43 -3.82
N SER A 76 26.90 19.83 -4.54
CA SER A 76 25.65 20.49 -4.93
C SER A 76 24.70 20.71 -3.77
N VAL A 77 24.81 19.91 -2.71
CA VAL A 77 23.99 20.00 -1.49
C VAL A 77 24.47 21.18 -0.67
N ALA A 78 23.56 22.11 -0.36
CA ALA A 78 23.87 23.31 0.38
C ALA A 78 24.37 23.00 1.80
N LYS A 79 25.13 23.93 2.38
CA LYS A 79 25.40 23.91 3.81
C LYS A 79 24.12 24.17 4.60
N THR A 80 23.65 23.17 5.32
CA THR A 80 22.47 23.30 6.19
C THR A 80 22.79 24.19 7.39
N PRO A 81 21.97 25.22 7.71
CA PRO A 81 22.11 25.97 8.95
C PRO A 81 22.06 25.03 10.17
N LYS A 82 22.75 25.36 11.28
CA LYS A 82 22.72 24.55 12.53
C LYS A 82 21.29 24.37 13.09
N GLU A 83 20.40 25.30 12.77
CA GLU A 83 18.97 25.29 13.10
C GLU A 83 18.11 24.89 11.89
N GLY A 84 18.66 24.19 10.89
CA GLY A 84 18.00 23.61 9.71
C GLY A 84 17.17 24.54 8.81
N TYR A 85 16.67 23.99 7.71
CA TYR A 85 15.66 24.61 6.85
C TYR A 85 14.25 24.26 7.38
N TYR A 86 13.92 24.67 8.61
CA TYR A 86 12.81 24.03 9.34
C TYR A 86 11.41 24.60 9.08
N HIS A 87 11.23 25.66 8.31
CA HIS A 87 9.90 26.27 8.14
C HIS A 87 9.65 26.89 6.76
N SER A 88 8.38 26.91 6.35
CA SER A 88 7.86 27.89 5.39
C SER A 88 7.15 29.01 6.15
N CYS A 89 7.60 30.25 5.99
CA CYS A 89 6.99 31.41 6.60
C CYS A 89 6.13 32.15 5.57
N PHE A 90 4.86 32.36 5.89
CA PHE A 90 3.93 33.12 5.07
C PHE A 90 3.80 34.52 5.66
N MET A 91 4.13 35.51 4.83
CA MET A 91 4.28 36.89 5.24
C MET A 91 3.37 37.78 4.40
N ARG A 92 2.86 38.84 5.01
CA ARG A 92 2.24 39.95 4.29
C ARG A 92 3.34 40.86 3.72
N PRO A 93 3.02 41.73 2.74
CA PRO A 93 4.00 42.64 2.14
C PRO A 93 4.66 43.57 3.18
N ASP A 94 3.92 43.97 4.22
CA ASP A 94 4.39 44.81 5.33
C ASP A 94 5.41 44.11 6.27
N GLY A 95 5.73 42.84 6.01
CA GLY A 95 6.67 42.04 6.80
C GLY A 95 6.02 41.25 7.94
N HIS A 96 4.71 41.40 8.17
CA HIS A 96 4.01 40.64 9.19
C HIS A 96 3.89 39.16 8.82
N VAL A 97 4.47 38.28 9.63
CA VAL A 97 4.32 36.82 9.51
C VAL A 97 3.01 36.39 10.14
N PHE A 98 2.11 35.84 9.34
CA PHE A 98 0.81 35.40 9.83
C PHE A 98 0.69 33.87 9.93
N TYR A 99 1.60 33.12 9.32
CA TYR A 99 1.63 31.68 9.42
C TYR A 99 3.05 31.13 9.24
N THR A 100 3.43 30.19 10.11
CA THR A 100 4.68 29.45 10.02
C THR A 100 4.34 27.97 9.94
N TYR A 101 4.73 27.33 8.84
CA TYR A 101 4.52 25.92 8.59
C TYR A 101 5.82 25.16 8.87
N LEU A 102 5.82 24.25 9.86
CA LEU A 102 6.98 23.43 10.25
C LEU A 102 6.70 21.92 10.15
N PRO A 103 6.47 21.35 8.95
CA PRO A 103 6.28 19.91 8.82
C PRO A 103 7.59 19.18 9.07
N GLU A 104 7.49 17.97 9.60
CA GLU A 104 8.64 17.07 9.72
C GLU A 104 9.30 16.80 8.36
N GLU A 105 8.52 16.77 7.27
CA GLU A 105 8.98 16.62 5.89
C GLU A 105 9.99 17.69 5.49
N PHE A 106 9.77 18.96 5.86
CA PHE A 106 10.71 20.05 5.54
C PHE A 106 12.04 19.88 6.27
N ARG A 107 12.02 19.31 7.48
CA ARG A 107 13.24 18.98 8.23
C ARG A 107 14.09 17.91 7.55
N LYS A 108 13.49 17.13 6.64
CA LYS A 108 14.14 16.08 5.85
C LYS A 108 14.37 16.51 4.41
N THR A 109 14.61 17.80 4.16
CA THR A 109 14.99 18.32 2.84
C THR A 109 16.27 19.12 2.87
N ALA A 110 16.92 19.24 1.70
CA ALA A 110 18.08 20.08 1.49
C ALA A 110 17.93 20.91 0.21
N ALA A 111 18.49 22.11 0.22
CA ALA A 111 18.66 22.92 -0.98
C ALA A 111 19.81 22.34 -1.83
N VAL A 112 19.57 22.14 -3.13
CA VAL A 112 20.54 21.53 -4.05
C VAL A 112 20.71 22.42 -5.27
N SER A 113 21.95 22.78 -5.61
CA SER A 113 22.26 23.53 -6.83
C SER A 113 22.10 22.63 -8.04
N ARG A 114 21.17 22.96 -8.95
CA ARG A 114 20.98 22.21 -10.20
C ARG A 114 22.25 22.18 -11.04
N LEU A 115 22.99 23.30 -11.08
CA LEU A 115 24.25 23.41 -11.80
C LEU A 115 25.28 22.41 -11.29
N ARG A 116 25.56 22.44 -9.98
CA ARG A 116 26.57 21.54 -9.39
C ARG A 116 26.12 20.09 -9.44
N LEU A 117 24.82 19.82 -9.29
CA LEU A 117 24.26 18.48 -9.48
C LEU A 117 24.53 17.98 -10.91
N ARG A 118 24.23 18.80 -11.92
CA ARG A 118 24.52 18.49 -13.33
C ARG A 118 26.01 18.26 -13.55
N LYS A 119 26.88 19.17 -13.08
CA LYS A 119 28.34 19.02 -13.19
C LYS A 119 28.82 17.72 -12.57
N GLY A 120 28.26 17.33 -11.42
CA GLY A 120 28.55 16.04 -10.79
C GLY A 120 28.11 14.85 -11.62
N LEU A 121 26.91 14.89 -12.21
CA LEU A 121 26.41 13.85 -13.10
C LEU A 121 27.12 13.78 -14.46
N LEU A 122 27.85 14.82 -14.87
CA LEU A 122 28.67 14.84 -16.08
C LEU A 122 30.08 14.25 -15.87
N TYR A 123 30.43 13.87 -14.64
CA TYR A 123 31.72 13.26 -14.34
C TYR A 123 31.95 12.00 -15.18
N GLU A 124 33.04 11.97 -15.95
CA GLU A 124 33.40 10.87 -16.87
C GLU A 124 32.30 10.52 -17.90
N SER A 125 31.56 11.55 -18.36
CA SER A 125 30.48 11.37 -19.33
C SER A 125 30.91 11.29 -20.79
N GLU A 126 32.18 11.55 -21.10
CA GLU A 126 32.69 11.66 -22.49
C GLU A 126 32.50 10.38 -23.31
N LYS A 127 32.37 9.22 -22.65
CA LYS A 127 32.21 7.91 -23.30
C LYS A 127 30.77 7.57 -23.65
N TRP A 128 29.79 8.19 -23.02
CA TRP A 128 28.38 7.82 -23.12
C TRP A 128 27.45 9.02 -23.35
N LEU A 129 27.99 10.24 -23.52
CA LEU A 129 27.22 11.44 -23.83
C LEU A 129 27.70 12.09 -25.13
N THR A 130 26.76 12.50 -25.99
CA THR A 130 27.04 13.38 -27.13
C THR A 130 26.11 14.58 -27.13
N THR A 131 26.70 15.77 -27.14
CA THR A 131 25.98 17.05 -27.17
C THR A 131 25.79 17.55 -28.61
N GLY A 132 24.94 18.58 -28.79
CA GLY A 132 24.60 19.11 -30.12
C GLY A 132 23.71 18.19 -30.98
N LYS A 133 23.20 17.08 -30.42
CA LYS A 133 22.37 16.08 -31.11
C LYS A 133 20.89 16.34 -30.89
N LYS A 134 20.31 17.18 -31.75
CA LYS A 134 18.89 17.50 -31.73
C LYS A 134 18.07 16.38 -32.37
N PHE A 135 17.44 15.56 -31.55
CA PHE A 135 16.55 14.48 -32.00
C PHE A 135 15.37 15.00 -32.83
N THR A 136 15.03 14.30 -33.91
CA THR A 136 13.92 14.65 -34.81
C THR A 136 12.78 13.64 -34.77
N THR A 137 13.08 12.36 -35.02
CA THR A 137 12.12 11.25 -35.05
C THR A 137 12.82 9.91 -34.82
N TYR A 138 12.05 8.85 -34.60
CA TYR A 138 12.54 7.48 -34.61
C TYR A 138 11.69 6.61 -35.53
N GLN A 139 12.26 5.50 -36.00
CA GLN A 139 11.59 4.51 -36.85
C GLN A 139 11.96 3.10 -36.40
N GLU A 140 10.97 2.23 -36.23
CA GLU A 140 11.19 0.81 -36.02
C GLU A 140 11.65 0.13 -37.32
N LEU A 141 12.70 -0.66 -37.24
CA LEU A 141 13.24 -1.43 -38.35
C LEU A 141 12.66 -2.85 -38.36
N GLN A 142 12.75 -3.52 -39.51
CA GLN A 142 12.19 -4.87 -39.71
C GLN A 142 12.80 -5.93 -38.78
N ASP A 143 14.01 -5.68 -38.26
CA ASP A 143 14.72 -6.57 -37.33
C ASP A 143 14.36 -6.32 -35.85
N GLY A 144 13.42 -5.42 -35.57
CA GLY A 144 12.97 -5.06 -34.22
C GLY A 144 13.87 -4.04 -33.50
N THR A 145 14.90 -3.53 -34.16
CA THR A 145 15.71 -2.41 -33.67
C THR A 145 15.08 -1.06 -34.02
N ILE A 146 15.52 0.02 -33.38
CA ILE A 146 15.01 1.37 -33.64
C ILE A 146 16.13 2.25 -34.16
N LYS A 147 15.84 2.97 -35.24
CA LYS A 147 16.69 4.05 -35.76
C LYS A 147 16.20 5.40 -35.21
N ALA A 148 17.04 6.09 -34.45
CA ALA A 148 16.85 7.48 -34.04
C ALA A 148 17.54 8.42 -35.04
N ASP A 149 16.79 9.38 -35.59
CA ASP A 149 17.31 10.39 -36.52
C ASP A 149 17.51 11.74 -35.81
N PHE A 150 18.53 12.50 -36.24
CA PHE A 150 18.91 13.79 -35.69
C PHE A 150 18.88 14.89 -36.76
N ALA A 151 18.84 16.15 -36.32
CA ALA A 151 18.71 17.31 -37.19
C ALA A 151 19.94 17.57 -38.08
N ASP A 152 21.08 16.98 -37.75
CA ASP A 152 22.33 17.02 -38.54
C ASP A 152 22.42 15.88 -39.56
N GLU A 153 21.28 15.25 -39.88
CA GLU A 153 21.15 14.11 -40.81
C GLU A 153 21.84 12.82 -40.33
N SER A 154 22.47 12.84 -39.15
CA SER A 154 23.01 11.63 -38.54
C SER A 154 21.91 10.76 -37.95
N SER A 155 22.23 9.48 -37.74
CA SER A 155 21.30 8.54 -37.11
C SER A 155 22.02 7.52 -36.23
N HIS A 156 21.28 6.94 -35.28
CA HIS A 156 21.79 5.94 -34.35
C HIS A 156 20.80 4.77 -34.25
N VAL A 157 21.30 3.53 -34.36
CA VAL A 157 20.48 2.31 -34.28
C VAL A 157 20.67 1.65 -32.93
N CYS A 158 19.56 1.43 -32.22
CA CYS A 158 19.54 0.92 -30.84
C CYS A 158 18.41 -0.10 -30.64
N ASP A 159 18.37 -0.73 -29.47
CA ASP A 159 17.35 -1.72 -29.10
C ASP A 159 16.25 -1.11 -28.20
N LEU A 160 16.55 0.04 -27.57
CA LEU A 160 15.65 0.80 -26.70
C LEU A 160 15.91 2.31 -26.83
N ILE A 161 14.85 3.10 -27.02
CA ILE A 161 14.86 4.56 -26.88
C ILE A 161 14.22 4.95 -25.54
N VAL A 162 14.88 5.83 -24.79
CA VAL A 162 14.34 6.47 -23.59
C VAL A 162 14.22 7.97 -23.83
N GLY A 163 13.00 8.50 -23.90
CA GLY A 163 12.74 9.93 -23.94
C GLY A 163 12.96 10.57 -22.57
N ALA A 164 13.93 11.46 -22.48
CA ALA A 164 14.29 12.28 -21.33
C ALA A 164 14.45 13.77 -21.73
N ASP A 165 13.86 14.18 -22.85
CA ASP A 165 13.99 15.47 -23.53
C ASP A 165 12.97 16.53 -23.07
N GLY A 166 12.45 16.33 -21.85
CA GLY A 166 11.68 17.31 -21.07
C GLY A 166 10.25 17.55 -21.56
N ILE A 167 9.63 18.62 -21.06
CA ILE A 167 8.21 18.90 -21.31
C ILE A 167 7.84 19.03 -22.79
N THR A 168 8.76 19.40 -23.68
CA THR A 168 8.50 19.46 -25.12
C THR A 168 8.92 18.20 -25.87
N SER A 169 8.97 17.06 -25.16
CA SER A 169 9.53 15.80 -25.66
C SER A 169 9.01 15.44 -27.05
N ARG A 170 9.93 15.28 -28.00
CA ARG A 170 9.62 14.78 -29.35
C ARG A 170 9.39 13.28 -29.32
N VAL A 171 10.12 12.55 -28.47
CA VAL A 171 9.91 11.11 -28.27
C VAL A 171 8.48 10.86 -27.78
N ARG A 172 8.00 11.60 -26.78
CA ARG A 172 6.61 11.50 -26.31
C ARG A 172 5.62 11.83 -27.41
N ARG A 173 5.82 12.88 -28.22
CA ARG A 173 4.87 13.23 -29.29
C ARG A 173 4.75 12.14 -30.35
N THR A 174 5.82 11.43 -30.66
CA THR A 174 5.78 10.29 -31.60
C THR A 174 5.11 9.08 -30.95
N LEU A 175 5.42 8.79 -29.69
CA LEU A 175 4.90 7.63 -28.96
C LEU A 175 3.42 7.79 -28.56
N LEU A 176 3.03 9.00 -28.17
CA LEU A 176 1.73 9.37 -27.61
C LEU A 176 1.19 10.65 -28.28
N PRO A 177 0.77 10.59 -29.57
CA PRO A 177 0.38 11.76 -30.34
C PRO A 177 -0.90 12.45 -29.82
N SER A 178 -1.71 11.76 -29.01
CA SER A 178 -2.92 12.32 -28.38
C SER A 178 -2.64 13.22 -27.18
N ILE A 179 -1.45 13.14 -26.58
CA ILE A 179 -1.13 13.86 -25.34
C ILE A 179 -0.63 15.28 -25.65
N GLN A 180 -1.34 16.29 -25.13
CA GLN A 180 -0.99 17.67 -25.35
C GLN A 180 -0.22 18.28 -24.19
N THR A 181 0.51 19.36 -24.50
CA THR A 181 1.16 20.21 -23.50
C THR A 181 0.35 21.48 -23.39
N VAL A 182 -0.24 21.71 -22.22
CA VAL A 182 -1.10 22.86 -21.93
C VAL A 182 -0.28 23.93 -21.22
N GLN A 183 -0.24 25.13 -21.78
CA GLN A 183 0.34 26.28 -21.07
C GLN A 183 -0.62 26.76 -19.98
N THR A 184 -0.09 27.02 -18.78
CA THR A 184 -0.87 27.52 -17.64
C THR A 184 -0.85 29.05 -17.59
N ASP A 185 -1.65 29.64 -16.71
CA ASP A 185 -1.61 31.08 -16.46
C ASP A 185 -0.50 31.49 -15.48
N LEU A 186 0.20 30.54 -14.86
CA LEU A 186 1.21 30.81 -13.83
C LEU A 186 2.56 31.15 -14.46
N VAL A 187 3.18 32.22 -13.96
CA VAL A 187 4.54 32.64 -14.31
C VAL A 187 5.32 32.94 -13.05
N ILE A 188 6.57 32.47 -13.00
CA ILE A 188 7.52 32.90 -11.99
C ILE A 188 8.74 33.52 -12.67
N ILE A 189 9.10 34.73 -12.25
CA ILE A 189 10.36 35.39 -12.61
C ILE A 189 11.37 35.12 -11.49
N TYR A 190 12.50 34.51 -11.79
CA TYR A 190 13.56 34.22 -10.84
C TYR A 190 14.70 35.21 -10.99
N PHE A 191 15.27 35.62 -9.86
CA PHE A 191 16.53 36.34 -9.75
C PHE A 191 17.42 35.72 -8.69
N LYS A 192 18.71 36.03 -8.76
CA LYS A 192 19.69 35.78 -7.70
C LYS A 192 20.10 37.08 -7.01
N VAL A 193 20.37 36.97 -5.72
CA VAL A 193 21.08 37.98 -4.93
C VAL A 193 22.29 37.30 -4.29
N PRO A 194 23.52 37.84 -4.37
CA PRO A 194 24.68 37.25 -3.72
C PRO A 194 24.46 37.15 -2.20
N TYR A 195 24.67 35.96 -1.62
CA TYR A 195 24.42 35.71 -0.20
C TYR A 195 25.59 36.23 0.64
N THR A 196 25.55 37.52 1.01
CA THR A 196 26.50 38.13 1.97
C THR A 196 25.92 38.13 3.39
N ARG A 197 26.72 38.51 4.39
CA ARG A 197 26.23 38.64 5.78
C ARG A 197 25.20 39.77 5.92
N GLU A 198 25.36 40.82 5.13
CA GLU A 198 24.43 41.94 5.05
C GLU A 198 23.10 41.46 4.50
N VAL A 199 23.11 40.70 3.40
CA VAL A 199 21.89 40.13 2.81
C VAL A 199 21.22 39.13 3.74
N GLU A 200 21.98 38.27 4.43
CA GLU A 200 21.44 37.35 5.43
C GLU A 200 20.64 38.09 6.51
N SER A 201 21.13 39.25 6.98
CA SER A 201 20.44 40.06 7.99
C SER A 201 19.14 40.69 7.49
N MET A 202 18.95 40.81 6.17
CA MET A 202 17.72 41.35 5.55
C MET A 202 16.60 40.31 5.46
N ILE A 203 16.93 39.01 5.59
CA ILE A 203 15.96 37.91 5.45
C ILE A 203 15.43 37.54 6.84
N PRO A 204 14.16 37.87 7.17
CA PRO A 204 13.64 37.74 8.54
C PRO A 204 13.73 36.32 9.13
N TYR A 205 13.78 35.28 8.28
CA TYR A 205 13.86 33.88 8.70
C TYR A 205 14.97 33.08 7.98
N LYS A 206 16.03 33.73 7.51
CA LYS A 206 17.18 33.17 6.77
C LYS A 206 16.84 32.50 5.41
N THR A 207 15.74 31.76 5.29
CA THR A 207 15.28 31.02 4.10
C THR A 207 13.85 30.49 4.27
N GLY A 208 13.16 30.12 3.19
CA GLY A 208 11.82 29.52 3.31
C GLY A 208 10.69 30.54 3.41
N SER A 209 10.89 31.78 2.97
CA SER A 209 9.88 32.84 3.11
C SER A 209 9.04 33.00 1.84
N LEU A 210 7.72 33.11 2.01
CA LEU A 210 6.75 33.41 0.97
C LEU A 210 5.99 34.69 1.36
N VAL A 211 6.19 35.76 0.61
CA VAL A 211 5.46 37.02 0.75
C VAL A 211 4.25 36.97 -0.15
N LEU A 212 3.04 37.03 0.40
CA LEU A 212 1.81 37.00 -0.36
C LEU A 212 1.28 38.41 -0.59
N TYR A 213 1.06 38.77 -1.84
CA TYR A 213 0.45 40.02 -2.25
C TYR A 213 -1.02 39.80 -2.64
N PRO A 214 -1.84 40.86 -2.66
CA PRO A 214 -3.18 40.81 -3.25
C PRO A 214 -3.15 40.26 -4.69
N ASN A 215 -4.31 39.79 -5.18
CA ASN A 215 -4.50 39.24 -6.54
C ASN A 215 -3.71 37.96 -6.86
N GLY A 216 -3.13 37.29 -5.86
CA GLY A 216 -2.41 36.03 -6.04
C GLY A 216 -0.98 36.20 -6.56
N GLN A 217 -0.40 37.40 -6.38
CA GLN A 217 1.03 37.63 -6.59
C GLN A 217 1.83 37.20 -5.36
N GLU A 218 3.06 36.76 -5.55
CA GLU A 218 3.91 36.28 -4.46
C GLU A 218 5.39 36.51 -4.69
N ILE A 219 6.16 36.63 -3.60
CA ILE A 219 7.63 36.62 -3.61
C ILE A 219 8.13 35.44 -2.78
N THR A 220 8.85 34.54 -3.42
CA THR A 220 9.51 33.39 -2.80
C THR A 220 10.97 33.73 -2.54
N ILE A 221 11.45 33.61 -1.30
CA ILE A 221 12.83 33.90 -0.89
C ILE A 221 13.46 32.63 -0.33
N MET A 222 14.50 32.15 -1.01
CA MET A 222 15.09 30.86 -0.70
C MET A 222 16.60 30.85 -0.91
N THR A 223 17.37 30.22 -0.03
CA THR A 223 18.84 30.27 -0.11
C THR A 223 19.46 28.98 -0.61
N TRP A 224 20.58 29.12 -1.34
CA TRP A 224 21.55 28.04 -1.54
C TRP A 224 22.92 28.53 -1.11
N GLN A 225 23.49 27.88 -0.10
CA GLN A 225 24.81 28.18 0.43
C GLN A 225 25.80 27.13 -0.06
N ASN A 226 26.77 27.55 -0.86
CA ASN A 226 27.86 26.69 -1.30
C ASN A 226 28.58 26.11 -0.07
N PRO A 227 28.72 24.77 0.05
CA PRO A 227 29.34 24.15 1.21
C PRO A 227 30.80 24.55 1.42
N GLU A 228 31.51 24.88 0.34
CA GLU A 228 32.93 25.28 0.35
C GLU A 228 33.08 26.79 0.61
N GLN A 229 32.12 27.59 0.13
CA GLN A 229 32.14 29.04 0.29
C GLN A 229 30.74 29.59 0.64
N PRO A 230 30.30 29.47 1.91
CA PRO A 230 28.90 29.75 2.31
C PRO A 230 28.43 31.20 2.11
N TYR A 231 29.36 32.14 1.94
CA TYR A 231 29.06 33.55 1.68
C TYR A 231 29.71 34.01 0.37
N ALA A 232 29.01 34.89 -0.34
CA ALA A 232 29.53 35.62 -1.49
C ALA A 232 30.68 36.56 -1.09
N LYS A 233 31.64 36.77 -1.98
CA LYS A 233 32.82 37.64 -1.75
C LYS A 233 32.50 39.14 -1.86
N GLY A 234 31.37 39.49 -2.45
CA GLY A 234 30.94 40.86 -2.67
C GLY A 234 29.58 40.91 -3.35
N LEU A 235 29.12 42.14 -3.61
CA LEU A 235 27.91 42.44 -4.35
C LEU A 235 28.30 43.01 -5.72
N ASP A 236 28.00 42.29 -6.78
CA ASP A 236 28.00 42.80 -8.14
C ASP A 236 26.54 42.81 -8.62
N PRO A 237 25.97 43.98 -8.94
CA PRO A 237 24.56 44.09 -9.32
C PRO A 237 24.26 43.60 -10.74
N GLU A 238 25.29 43.46 -11.58
CA GLU A 238 25.13 43.09 -12.99
C GLU A 238 25.42 41.62 -13.24
N HIS A 239 26.35 41.01 -12.49
CA HIS A 239 26.76 39.63 -12.70
C HIS A 239 26.89 38.82 -11.41
N ILE A 240 26.56 37.53 -11.47
CA ILE A 240 26.81 36.58 -10.38
C ILE A 240 27.44 35.28 -10.89
N ASP A 241 28.62 34.96 -10.37
CA ASP A 241 29.29 33.71 -10.69
C ASP A 241 28.40 32.51 -10.28
N PRO A 242 28.25 31.48 -11.13
CA PRO A 242 27.32 30.38 -10.88
C PRO A 242 27.61 29.56 -9.61
N GLU A 243 28.85 29.59 -9.10
CA GLU A 243 29.27 28.90 -7.87
C GLU A 243 29.10 29.76 -6.60
N THR A 244 28.76 31.04 -6.75
CA THR A 244 28.53 31.96 -5.65
C THR A 244 27.30 31.55 -4.84
N SER A 245 27.39 31.56 -3.50
CA SER A 245 26.22 31.40 -2.64
C SER A 245 25.19 32.50 -2.90
N TYR A 246 23.91 32.15 -3.05
CA TYR A 246 22.88 33.12 -3.44
C TYR A 246 21.55 32.92 -2.73
N VAL A 247 20.77 34.00 -2.68
CA VAL A 247 19.32 34.00 -2.44
C VAL A 247 18.63 33.94 -3.79
N MET A 248 17.78 32.94 -3.99
CA MET A 248 16.81 32.88 -5.07
C MET A 248 15.59 33.70 -4.66
N VAL A 249 15.26 34.71 -5.45
CA VAL A 249 14.06 35.53 -5.30
C VAL A 249 13.15 35.26 -6.49
N GLY A 250 11.99 34.64 -6.24
CA GLY A 250 11.01 34.29 -7.27
C GLY A 250 9.76 35.14 -7.17
N PHE A 251 9.32 35.75 -8.26
CA PHE A 251 8.12 36.59 -8.35
C PHE A 251 7.02 35.84 -9.09
N GLY A 252 6.09 35.24 -8.33
CA GLY A 252 4.94 34.52 -8.87
C GLY A 252 3.78 35.46 -9.21
N SER A 253 3.13 35.22 -10.35
CA SER A 253 1.99 35.99 -10.84
C SER A 253 1.26 35.25 -11.95
N ARG A 254 0.08 35.75 -12.35
CA ARG A 254 -0.59 35.25 -13.55
C ARG A 254 -0.17 36.03 -14.80
N LEU A 255 -0.20 35.40 -15.97
CA LEU A 255 0.11 36.02 -17.26
C LEU A 255 -0.64 37.34 -17.48
N LYS A 256 -1.93 37.35 -17.15
CA LYS A 256 -2.81 38.53 -17.29
C LYS A 256 -2.44 39.71 -16.40
N ASP A 257 -1.61 39.50 -15.37
CA ASP A 257 -1.25 40.52 -14.39
C ASP A 257 0.07 41.23 -14.75
N PHE A 258 0.72 40.84 -15.86
CA PHE A 258 1.90 41.55 -16.37
C PHE A 258 1.52 42.90 -16.98
N ALA A 259 2.34 43.93 -16.77
CA ALA A 259 2.06 45.26 -17.32
C ALA A 259 2.16 45.28 -18.86
N ASP A 260 3.18 44.62 -19.41
CA ASP A 260 3.33 44.44 -20.85
C ASP A 260 2.66 43.15 -21.31
N GLN A 261 1.56 43.28 -22.04
CA GLN A 261 0.82 42.16 -22.65
C GLN A 261 1.18 41.96 -24.14
N SER A 262 2.12 42.73 -24.69
CA SER A 262 2.49 42.67 -26.12
C SER A 262 3.39 41.49 -26.48
N LYS A 263 4.08 40.90 -25.49
CA LYS A 263 4.99 39.77 -25.65
C LYS A 263 4.90 38.81 -24.46
N SER A 264 5.36 37.57 -24.62
CA SER A 264 5.41 36.61 -23.52
C SER A 264 6.47 37.03 -22.49
N PRO A 265 6.27 36.76 -21.18
CA PRO A 265 7.32 36.98 -20.18
C PRO A 265 8.64 36.25 -20.49
N ALA A 266 8.58 35.13 -21.22
CA ALA A 266 9.77 34.40 -21.67
C ALA A 266 10.56 35.12 -22.78
N GLU A 267 10.00 36.15 -23.40
CA GLU A 267 10.59 36.97 -24.48
C GLU A 267 11.02 38.36 -23.98
N MET A 268 10.72 38.69 -22.72
CA MET A 268 11.13 39.94 -22.10
C MET A 268 12.63 39.94 -21.80
N THR A 269 13.26 41.10 -21.93
CA THR A 269 14.67 41.28 -21.54
C THR A 269 14.81 41.22 -20.02
N HIS A 270 16.01 40.92 -19.53
CA HIS A 270 16.31 40.91 -18.09
C HIS A 270 15.92 42.24 -17.39
N ASN A 271 16.12 43.38 -18.07
CA ASN A 271 15.74 44.70 -17.57
C ASN A 271 14.22 44.89 -17.51
N GLU A 272 13.49 44.43 -18.52
CA GLU A 272 12.02 44.49 -18.53
C GLU A 272 11.44 43.64 -17.38
N LEU A 273 11.99 42.44 -17.16
CA LEU A 273 11.61 41.58 -16.03
C LEU A 273 11.90 42.21 -14.67
N LYS A 274 13.05 42.88 -14.52
CA LYS A 274 13.41 43.59 -13.28
C LYS A 274 12.48 44.78 -13.02
N ALA A 275 12.19 45.58 -14.06
CA ALA A 275 11.28 46.71 -13.98
C ALA A 275 9.85 46.28 -13.59
N GLU A 276 9.36 45.18 -14.17
CA GLU A 276 8.08 44.56 -13.81
C GLU A 276 8.03 44.20 -12.31
N CYS A 277 9.06 43.55 -11.77
CA CYS A 277 9.12 43.16 -10.36
C CYS A 277 9.19 44.36 -9.41
N ILE A 278 9.99 45.38 -9.74
CA ILE A 278 10.10 46.62 -8.95
C ILE A 278 8.74 47.36 -8.93
N SER A 279 8.05 47.44 -10.07
CA SER A 279 6.74 48.07 -10.18
C SER A 279 5.72 47.42 -9.24
N ARG A 280 5.65 46.07 -9.23
CA ARG A 280 4.73 45.30 -8.36
C ARG A 280 4.95 45.57 -6.87
N ILE A 281 6.20 45.68 -6.45
CA ILE A 281 6.57 45.95 -5.06
C ILE A 281 6.26 47.37 -4.64
N ASN A 282 6.48 48.33 -5.54
CA ASN A 282 6.20 49.74 -5.29
C ASN A 282 4.69 50.06 -5.27
N ALA A 283 3.87 49.23 -5.92
CA ALA A 283 2.41 49.33 -5.87
C ALA A 283 1.80 48.96 -4.50
N HIS A 284 2.59 48.44 -3.56
CA HIS A 284 2.12 47.96 -2.25
C HIS A 284 2.99 48.48 -1.09
N PRO A 285 2.46 48.53 0.15
CA PRO A 285 3.22 48.90 1.35
C PRO A 285 4.15 47.75 1.75
N THR A 286 5.25 47.60 1.01
CA THR A 286 6.22 46.53 1.17
C THR A 286 7.29 46.88 2.20
N HIS A 287 7.63 45.93 3.07
CA HIS A 287 8.64 46.07 4.12
C HIS A 287 10.00 46.50 3.55
N PRO A 288 10.72 47.45 4.20
CA PRO A 288 11.98 47.98 3.69
C PRO A 288 13.03 46.90 3.36
N SER A 289 13.17 45.86 4.19
CA SER A 289 14.13 44.77 3.93
C SER A 289 13.79 43.95 2.67
N ILE A 290 12.50 43.79 2.35
CA ILE A 290 12.08 43.09 1.12
C ILE A 290 12.37 43.98 -0.09
N LYS A 291 12.10 45.29 0.00
CA LYS A 291 12.46 46.26 -1.05
C LYS A 291 13.96 46.27 -1.32
N ALA A 292 14.77 46.38 -0.27
CA ALA A 292 16.22 46.34 -0.37
C ALA A 292 16.72 45.03 -1.01
N LEU A 293 16.17 43.88 -0.62
CA LEU A 293 16.52 42.60 -1.24
C LEU A 293 16.21 42.57 -2.74
N VAL A 294 15.10 43.19 -3.16
CA VAL A 294 14.70 43.26 -4.57
C VAL A 294 15.59 44.24 -5.35
N GLU A 295 16.01 45.34 -4.75
CA GLU A 295 16.96 46.27 -5.38
C GLU A 295 18.33 45.59 -5.62
N LEU A 296 18.68 44.62 -4.79
CA LEU A 296 19.92 43.84 -4.89
C LEU A 296 19.85 42.66 -5.88
N VAL A 297 18.74 42.45 -6.60
CA VAL A 297 18.66 41.39 -7.61
C VAL A 297 19.65 41.65 -8.75
N VAL A 298 20.40 40.61 -9.10
CA VAL A 298 21.38 40.62 -10.17
C VAL A 298 20.66 40.52 -11.50
N THR A 299 20.81 41.55 -12.33
CA THR A 299 19.99 41.71 -13.53
C THR A 299 20.18 40.55 -14.52
N ASP A 300 21.42 40.15 -14.83
CA ASP A 300 21.70 39.09 -15.81
C ASP A 300 21.29 37.68 -15.36
N SER A 301 20.91 37.52 -14.09
CA SER A 301 20.41 36.26 -13.56
C SER A 301 18.93 36.01 -13.87
N ALA A 302 18.21 37.04 -14.36
CA ALA A 302 16.77 37.00 -14.54
C ALA A 302 16.32 35.83 -15.44
N TYR A 303 15.34 35.05 -14.97
CA TYR A 303 14.76 33.95 -15.74
C TYR A 303 13.25 33.88 -15.54
N ALA A 304 12.48 34.02 -16.62
CA ALA A 304 11.03 33.88 -16.57
C ALA A 304 10.60 32.48 -17.01
N ASN A 305 9.87 31.78 -16.14
CA ASN A 305 9.28 30.48 -16.45
C ASN A 305 7.77 30.59 -16.56
N VAL A 306 7.24 30.40 -17.77
CA VAL A 306 5.81 30.22 -18.01
C VAL A 306 5.49 28.74 -17.87
N PHE A 307 4.70 28.39 -16.85
CA PHE A 307 4.45 26.99 -16.53
C PHE A 307 3.62 26.32 -17.62
N ARG A 308 3.96 25.06 -17.87
CA ARG A 308 3.25 24.19 -18.79
C ARG A 308 2.99 22.86 -18.08
N MET A 309 1.84 22.28 -18.31
CA MET A 309 1.46 20.95 -17.84
C MET A 309 1.32 20.02 -19.04
N VAL A 310 1.42 18.72 -18.80
CA VAL A 310 1.17 17.68 -19.81
C VAL A 310 -0.12 16.99 -19.39
N ASP A 311 -1.01 16.69 -20.34
CA ASP A 311 -2.22 15.92 -20.06
C ASP A 311 -1.86 14.56 -19.45
N VAL A 312 -2.74 14.02 -18.61
CA VAL A 312 -2.57 12.66 -18.05
C VAL A 312 -2.52 11.66 -19.21
N SER A 313 -1.51 10.81 -19.21
CA SER A 313 -1.27 9.81 -20.26
C SER A 313 -1.64 8.44 -19.73
N GLU A 314 -2.42 7.69 -20.51
CA GLU A 314 -2.60 6.27 -20.26
C GLU A 314 -1.26 5.55 -20.43
N PRO A 315 -1.03 4.40 -19.76
CA PRO A 315 0.18 3.62 -19.94
C PRO A 315 0.39 3.29 -21.41
N TRP A 316 1.53 3.70 -21.94
CA TRP A 316 1.87 3.39 -23.33
C TRP A 316 2.30 1.93 -23.46
N ASN A 317 1.90 1.32 -24.57
CA ASN A 317 2.31 -0.03 -24.93
C ASN A 317 3.37 0.05 -26.02
N SER A 318 4.64 -0.08 -25.64
CA SER A 318 5.77 -0.14 -26.57
C SER A 318 6.81 -1.15 -26.09
N ASP A 319 7.46 -1.80 -27.05
CA ASP A 319 8.42 -2.87 -26.81
C ASP A 319 9.85 -2.33 -26.63
N ASN A 320 10.08 -1.11 -27.10
CA ASN A 320 11.40 -0.58 -27.40
C ASN A 320 11.47 0.96 -27.23
N VAL A 321 10.38 1.67 -26.91
CA VAL A 321 10.37 3.10 -26.62
C VAL A 321 9.72 3.37 -25.27
N THR A 322 10.35 4.20 -24.45
CA THR A 322 9.81 4.59 -23.16
C THR A 322 10.21 6.02 -22.78
N LEU A 323 9.68 6.53 -21.66
CA LEU A 323 9.83 7.93 -21.22
C LEU A 323 10.23 7.98 -19.73
N VAL A 324 10.97 9.03 -19.33
CA VAL A 324 11.27 9.34 -17.91
C VAL A 324 11.19 10.85 -17.60
N GLY A 325 10.85 11.18 -16.35
CA GLY A 325 10.81 12.57 -15.86
C GLY A 325 9.83 13.46 -16.64
N ASP A 326 10.19 14.72 -16.87
CA ASP A 326 9.35 15.71 -17.56
C ASP A 326 8.97 15.31 -19.00
N ALA A 327 9.70 14.37 -19.62
CA ALA A 327 9.33 13.80 -20.91
C ALA A 327 8.11 12.87 -20.81
N THR A 328 7.85 12.30 -19.64
CA THR A 328 6.67 11.50 -19.34
C THR A 328 5.52 12.37 -18.84
N PHE A 329 5.76 13.10 -17.75
CA PHE A 329 4.78 13.94 -17.07
C PHE A 329 5.47 15.16 -16.46
N ASN A 330 4.85 16.34 -16.56
CA ASN A 330 5.32 17.52 -15.84
C ASN A 330 4.31 17.96 -14.78
N MET A 331 4.79 18.25 -13.58
CA MET A 331 3.99 18.71 -12.45
C MET A 331 4.33 20.16 -12.09
N ALA A 332 3.41 20.83 -11.37
CA ALA A 332 3.72 22.12 -10.76
C ALA A 332 4.95 22.01 -9.84
N PRO A 333 5.84 23.02 -9.80
CA PRO A 333 7.18 22.94 -9.19
C PRO A 333 7.18 23.01 -7.66
N PHE A 334 6.19 22.41 -7.01
CA PHE A 334 6.07 22.46 -5.55
C PHE A 334 7.11 21.55 -4.90
N LEU A 335 7.94 22.12 -4.01
CA LEU A 335 8.96 21.41 -3.21
C LEU A 335 9.98 20.57 -4.02
N GLY A 336 10.20 20.90 -5.30
CA GLY A 336 11.13 20.15 -6.15
C GLY A 336 10.67 18.73 -6.48
N LYS A 337 9.40 18.40 -6.27
CA LYS A 337 8.82 17.07 -6.51
C LYS A 337 9.07 16.53 -7.92
N GLY A 338 8.93 17.36 -8.96
CA GLY A 338 9.19 16.91 -10.34
C GLY A 338 10.63 16.42 -10.54
N ALA A 339 11.61 17.10 -9.94
CA ALA A 339 13.01 16.66 -10.00
C ALA A 339 13.25 15.38 -9.20
N ALA A 340 12.57 15.21 -8.05
CA ALA A 340 12.64 13.99 -7.26
C ALA A 340 12.06 12.79 -8.03
N CYS A 341 10.86 12.91 -8.60
CA CYS A 341 10.24 11.86 -9.42
C CYS A 341 11.12 11.51 -10.63
N ALA A 342 11.66 12.51 -11.32
CA ALA A 342 12.58 12.30 -12.43
C ALA A 342 13.85 11.49 -12.03
N MET A 343 14.32 11.64 -10.79
CA MET A 343 15.44 10.84 -10.27
C MET A 343 15.03 9.42 -9.90
N GLU A 344 13.86 9.25 -9.26
CA GLU A 344 13.30 7.93 -8.95
C GLU A 344 13.03 7.12 -10.23
N ASP A 345 12.39 7.75 -11.22
CA ASP A 345 12.14 7.18 -12.55
C ASP A 345 13.43 6.65 -13.18
N ALA A 346 14.50 7.44 -13.14
CA ALA A 346 15.80 7.05 -13.71
C ALA A 346 16.43 5.86 -12.94
N VAL A 347 16.35 5.85 -11.61
CA VAL A 347 16.88 4.76 -10.79
C VAL A 347 16.10 3.47 -11.04
N ASP A 348 14.77 3.53 -11.06
CA ASP A 348 13.93 2.36 -11.27
C ASP A 348 14.00 1.83 -12.70
N LEU A 349 14.08 2.71 -13.70
CA LEU A 349 14.32 2.31 -15.08
C LEU A 349 15.71 1.66 -15.22
N SER A 350 16.75 2.23 -14.62
CA SER A 350 18.09 1.65 -14.71
C SER A 350 18.12 0.21 -14.16
N ARG A 351 17.53 -0.03 -12.99
CA ARG A 351 17.43 -1.37 -12.39
C ARG A 351 16.64 -2.33 -13.27
N THR A 352 15.60 -1.84 -13.92
CA THR A 352 14.76 -2.63 -14.84
C THR A 352 15.57 -3.07 -16.05
N ILE A 353 16.34 -2.16 -16.66
CA ILE A 353 17.22 -2.45 -17.80
C ILE A 353 18.34 -3.43 -17.39
N ILE A 354 18.98 -3.18 -16.23
CA ILE A 354 20.14 -3.96 -15.73
C ILE A 354 19.78 -5.40 -15.38
N ARG A 355 18.57 -5.68 -14.90
CA ARG A 355 18.19 -7.04 -14.46
C ARG A 355 18.13 -8.08 -15.58
N PHE A 356 18.07 -7.67 -16.85
CA PHE A 356 17.88 -8.63 -17.94
C PHE A 356 18.58 -8.26 -19.27
N PRO A 357 19.93 -8.17 -19.30
CA PRO A 357 20.67 -8.01 -20.54
C PRO A 357 20.38 -9.19 -21.49
N GLY A 358 19.96 -8.90 -22.73
CA GLY A 358 19.65 -9.91 -23.76
C GLY A 358 18.19 -10.36 -23.88
N THR A 359 17.23 -9.66 -23.25
CA THR A 359 15.79 -10.00 -23.37
C THR A 359 15.22 -9.66 -24.75
N PRO A 360 14.57 -10.59 -25.48
CA PRO A 360 13.91 -10.30 -26.77
C PRO A 360 12.84 -9.20 -26.66
N ALA A 361 12.60 -8.45 -27.74
CA ALA A 361 11.70 -7.28 -27.78
C ALA A 361 10.31 -7.55 -27.15
N GLU A 362 9.70 -8.69 -27.47
CA GLU A 362 8.39 -9.10 -26.95
C GLU A 362 8.32 -9.21 -25.41
N LYS A 363 9.44 -9.54 -24.77
CA LYS A 363 9.54 -9.62 -23.29
C LYS A 363 9.89 -8.26 -22.67
N ARG A 364 10.52 -7.33 -23.41
CA ARG A 364 10.78 -5.95 -22.96
C ARG A 364 9.48 -5.14 -22.86
N ALA A 365 8.52 -5.41 -23.75
CA ALA A 365 7.17 -4.85 -23.72
C ALA A 365 6.49 -4.97 -22.35
N GLY A 366 6.56 -6.15 -21.73
CA GLY A 366 5.99 -6.38 -20.39
C GLY A 366 6.63 -5.50 -19.33
N MET A 367 7.95 -5.34 -19.39
CA MET A 367 8.72 -4.55 -18.43
C MET A 367 8.46 -3.05 -18.57
N LEU A 368 8.39 -2.55 -19.81
CA LEU A 368 8.07 -1.15 -20.10
C LEU A 368 6.63 -0.82 -19.73
N ARG A 369 5.67 -1.74 -19.95
CA ARG A 369 4.29 -1.61 -19.46
C ARG A 369 4.22 -1.55 -17.94
N ASP A 370 4.91 -2.45 -17.23
CA ASP A 370 4.93 -2.44 -15.76
C ASP A 370 5.52 -1.13 -15.22
N MET A 371 6.50 -0.55 -15.92
CA MET A 371 7.06 0.76 -15.57
C MET A 371 6.07 1.89 -15.85
N ALA A 372 5.46 1.93 -17.04
CA ALA A 372 4.47 2.94 -17.41
C ALA A 372 3.29 2.96 -16.42
N GLN A 373 2.86 1.78 -15.95
CA GLN A 373 1.86 1.66 -14.89
C GLN A 373 2.35 2.16 -13.53
N ARG A 374 3.60 1.92 -13.13
CA ARG A 374 4.15 2.45 -11.87
C ARG A 374 4.28 3.97 -11.89
N ILE A 375 4.72 4.51 -13.01
CA ILE A 375 4.77 5.95 -13.29
C ILE A 375 3.35 6.51 -13.16
N GLU A 376 2.37 5.98 -13.90
CA GLU A 376 0.97 6.41 -13.78
C GLU A 376 0.49 6.38 -12.32
N LEU A 377 0.74 5.30 -11.58
CA LEU A 377 0.39 5.21 -10.15
C LEU A 377 1.10 6.26 -9.29
N GLN A 378 2.37 6.60 -9.57
CA GLN A 378 3.10 7.67 -8.87
C GLN A 378 2.56 9.08 -9.18
N TYR A 379 2.07 9.31 -10.40
CA TYR A 379 1.56 10.62 -10.84
C TYR A 379 0.05 10.79 -10.58
N GLU A 380 -0.77 9.74 -10.61
CA GLU A 380 -2.17 9.74 -10.13
C GLU A 380 -2.25 9.98 -8.60
N ASP A 381 -1.27 9.49 -7.84
CA ASP A 381 -1.11 9.70 -6.38
C ASP A 381 -0.86 11.19 -6.00
N GLN A 382 -0.58 12.07 -6.97
CA GLN A 382 -0.30 13.50 -6.72
C GLN A 382 -1.51 14.41 -7.00
N GLY A 383 -2.55 13.92 -7.69
CA GLY A 383 -3.81 14.66 -7.97
C GLY A 383 -4.91 14.43 -6.92
N SER A 384 -4.83 13.33 -6.19
CA SER A 384 -5.58 13.05 -4.97
C SER A 384 -4.63 12.29 -4.06
N GLY A 385 -4.40 12.75 -2.83
CA GLY A 385 -3.46 12.14 -1.88
C GLY A 385 -3.87 10.75 -1.37
N ASP A 386 -4.17 9.83 -2.28
CA ASP A 386 -4.75 8.52 -2.08
C ASP A 386 -3.78 7.44 -2.56
N ARG A 387 -2.76 7.11 -1.75
CA ARG A 387 -1.88 5.97 -2.03
C ARG A 387 -2.71 4.69 -2.18
N VAL A 388 -2.66 4.00 -3.32
CA VAL A 388 -3.51 2.83 -3.57
C VAL A 388 -2.79 1.55 -3.17
N PHE A 389 -3.45 0.69 -2.39
CA PHE A 389 -2.94 -0.64 -2.02
C PHE A 389 -3.77 -1.74 -2.68
N PRO A 390 -3.18 -2.63 -3.49
CA PRO A 390 -3.92 -3.68 -4.17
C PRO A 390 -4.32 -4.81 -3.22
N LEU A 391 -5.52 -5.37 -3.42
CA LEU A 391 -6.00 -6.54 -2.68
C LEU A 391 -5.93 -7.81 -3.55
N SER A 392 -5.89 -8.97 -2.91
CA SER A 392 -5.99 -10.27 -3.59
C SER A 392 -7.43 -10.52 -4.06
N PHE A 393 -7.62 -11.35 -5.09
CA PHE A 393 -8.95 -11.86 -5.47
C PHE A 393 -9.62 -12.67 -4.33
N LEU A 394 -8.86 -13.10 -3.33
CA LEU A 394 -9.38 -13.76 -2.12
C LEU A 394 -9.84 -12.78 -1.03
N ASP A 395 -9.46 -11.50 -1.11
CA ASP A 395 -9.77 -10.46 -0.12
C ASP A 395 -11.20 -9.90 -0.32
N THR A 396 -12.19 -10.79 -0.21
CA THR A 396 -13.61 -10.51 -0.55
C THR A 396 -14.57 -10.52 0.64
N TYR A 397 -14.05 -10.76 1.85
CA TYR A 397 -14.85 -10.84 3.06
C TYR A 397 -14.87 -9.49 3.77
N PHE A 398 -16.01 -8.80 3.81
CA PHE A 398 -16.11 -7.44 4.37
C PHE A 398 -16.67 -7.38 5.80
N MET A 399 -16.90 -8.53 6.42
CA MET A 399 -17.41 -8.63 7.79
C MET A 399 -16.32 -8.33 8.83
N PRO A 400 -16.69 -7.72 9.96
CA PRO A 400 -15.77 -7.56 11.08
C PRO A 400 -15.52 -8.89 11.78
N VAL A 401 -14.28 -9.12 12.18
CA VAL A 401 -13.82 -10.15 13.09
C VAL A 401 -13.49 -9.44 14.40
N ASP A 402 -14.35 -9.63 15.39
CA ASP A 402 -14.23 -8.99 16.70
C ASP A 402 -13.54 -9.95 17.67
N VAL A 403 -12.46 -9.50 18.32
CA VAL A 403 -11.74 -10.28 19.34
C VAL A 403 -11.49 -9.44 20.58
N VAL A 404 -11.48 -10.09 21.75
CA VAL A 404 -11.13 -9.48 23.03
C VAL A 404 -9.99 -10.25 23.67
N LEU A 405 -8.97 -9.51 24.13
CA LEU A 405 -7.89 -10.01 24.97
C LEU A 405 -8.03 -9.38 26.35
N VAL A 406 -8.02 -10.21 27.39
CA VAL A 406 -7.96 -9.76 28.79
C VAL A 406 -6.57 -10.08 29.31
N ILE A 407 -5.82 -9.03 29.64
CA ILE A 407 -4.45 -9.10 30.12
C ILE A 407 -4.45 -8.79 31.62
N ASN A 408 -3.81 -9.64 32.41
CA ASN A 408 -3.57 -9.38 33.83
C ASN A 408 -2.55 -8.24 33.96
N GLY A 409 -2.85 -7.24 34.78
CA GLY A 409 -2.07 -6.02 34.93
C GLY A 409 -2.58 -4.83 34.11
N THR A 410 -2.09 -3.66 34.48
CA THR A 410 -2.35 -2.40 33.80
C THR A 410 -1.22 -2.13 32.80
N LEU A 411 -1.52 -2.17 31.50
CA LEU A 411 -0.52 -1.89 30.46
C LEU A 411 -0.22 -0.38 30.40
N ASP A 412 1.07 -0.04 30.33
CA ASP A 412 1.49 1.35 30.18
C ASP A 412 0.94 1.97 28.89
N LYS A 413 0.25 3.09 29.04
CA LYS A 413 -0.50 3.73 27.96
C LYS A 413 0.40 4.28 26.85
N ASP A 414 1.53 4.87 27.22
CA ASP A 414 2.43 5.52 26.26
C ASP A 414 3.26 4.47 25.50
N GLN A 415 3.71 3.44 26.19
CA GLN A 415 4.35 2.27 25.60
C GLN A 415 3.38 1.54 24.64
N LEU A 416 2.13 1.30 25.07
CA LEU A 416 1.12 0.65 24.25
C LEU A 416 0.80 1.46 22.97
N ARG A 417 0.67 2.79 23.09
CA ARG A 417 0.46 3.68 21.96
C ARG A 417 1.67 3.69 21.01
N THR A 418 2.88 3.77 21.55
CA THR A 418 4.11 3.82 20.77
C THR A 418 4.35 2.51 20.03
N SER A 419 4.20 1.37 20.71
CA SER A 419 4.35 0.05 20.09
C SER A 419 3.28 -0.20 19.04
N LEU A 420 2.04 0.23 19.28
CA LEU A 420 0.97 0.14 18.29
C LEU A 420 1.30 0.96 17.04
N SER A 421 1.71 2.22 17.21
CA SER A 421 2.07 3.09 16.08
C SER A 421 3.19 2.50 15.22
N LYS A 422 4.26 1.99 15.87
CA LYS A 422 5.34 1.28 15.17
C LYS A 422 4.81 0.06 14.42
N THR A 423 3.96 -0.75 15.07
CA THR A 423 3.36 -1.93 14.44
C THR A 423 2.55 -1.56 13.21
N LEU A 424 1.64 -0.59 13.30
CA LEU A 424 0.76 -0.21 12.20
C LEU A 424 1.53 0.29 10.97
N SER A 425 2.71 0.91 11.14
CA SER A 425 3.56 1.30 10.02
C SER A 425 4.09 0.12 9.20
N LEU A 426 4.19 -1.07 9.80
CA LEU A 426 4.61 -2.30 9.13
C LEU A 426 3.47 -2.97 8.36
N PHE A 427 2.22 -2.58 8.62
CA PHE A 427 1.03 -3.16 7.98
C PHE A 427 0.22 -2.11 7.20
N PRO A 428 0.73 -1.55 6.08
CA PRO A 428 0.02 -0.53 5.31
C PRO A 428 -1.50 -0.70 5.11
N PRO A 429 -2.02 -1.90 4.78
CA PRO A 429 -3.44 -2.10 4.53
C PRO A 429 -4.36 -1.73 5.70
N VAL A 430 -3.89 -1.86 6.94
CA VAL A 430 -4.74 -1.69 8.15
C VAL A 430 -5.22 -0.25 8.32
N TYR A 431 -4.47 0.70 7.79
CA TYR A 431 -4.80 2.13 7.82
C TYR A 431 -5.48 2.60 6.51
N GLY A 432 -5.79 1.68 5.60
CA GLY A 432 -6.52 1.93 4.37
C GLY A 432 -8.03 2.07 4.54
N ARG A 433 -8.70 2.46 3.45
CA ARG A 433 -10.16 2.38 3.26
C ARG A 433 -10.46 1.62 1.99
N PHE A 434 -11.54 0.84 1.97
CA PHE A 434 -11.88 0.08 0.78
C PHE A 434 -12.23 1.01 -0.40
N ARG A 435 -11.55 0.81 -1.53
CA ARG A 435 -11.84 1.49 -2.79
C ARG A 435 -12.73 0.57 -3.62
N ARG A 436 -13.91 1.07 -4.00
CA ARG A 436 -14.80 0.30 -4.89
C ARG A 436 -14.16 0.13 -6.27
N PRO A 437 -14.21 -1.07 -6.85
CA PRO A 437 -13.87 -1.26 -8.24
C PRO A 437 -14.76 -0.42 -9.14
N SER A 438 -14.19 0.02 -10.25
CA SER A 438 -14.89 0.72 -11.33
C SER A 438 -14.57 0.03 -12.65
N ALA A 439 -15.23 0.47 -13.72
CA ALA A 439 -14.88 0.02 -15.07
C ALA A 439 -13.41 0.31 -15.41
N ALA A 440 -12.87 1.42 -14.90
CA ALA A 440 -11.47 1.80 -15.08
C ALA A 440 -10.50 0.84 -14.35
N THR A 441 -10.88 0.31 -13.18
CA THR A 441 -10.04 -0.67 -12.45
C THR A 441 -10.26 -2.11 -12.91
N ARG A 442 -11.06 -2.35 -13.97
CA ARG A 442 -11.40 -3.69 -14.50
C ARG A 442 -11.87 -4.68 -13.42
N GLY A 443 -12.51 -4.19 -12.36
CA GLY A 443 -12.99 -5.03 -11.25
C GLY A 443 -11.95 -5.36 -10.17
N GLU A 444 -10.72 -4.84 -10.25
CA GLU A 444 -9.69 -5.07 -9.24
C GLU A 444 -10.06 -4.45 -7.88
N LEU A 445 -9.81 -5.21 -6.81
CA LEU A 445 -10.00 -4.81 -5.43
C LEU A 445 -8.80 -4.02 -4.93
N SER A 446 -9.03 -2.89 -4.27
CA SER A 446 -7.96 -2.06 -3.74
C SER A 446 -8.39 -1.27 -2.50
N LEU A 447 -7.39 -0.70 -1.82
CA LEU A 447 -7.54 0.20 -0.70
C LEU A 447 -6.92 1.56 -1.00
N ASN A 448 -7.42 2.54 -0.28
CA ASN A 448 -7.04 3.94 -0.29
C ASN A 448 -6.27 4.22 1.02
N LEU A 449 -4.96 4.49 0.97
CA LEU A 449 -4.03 4.58 2.10
C LEU A 449 -3.71 6.03 2.49
N TYR A 450 -4.42 6.60 3.45
CA TYR A 450 -4.17 7.98 3.91
C TYR A 450 -4.84 8.30 5.25
N HIS A 451 -5.37 7.29 5.94
CA HIS A 451 -6.18 7.52 7.13
C HIS A 451 -5.53 6.95 8.39
N PRO A 452 -5.70 7.60 9.55
CA PRO A 452 -5.28 7.00 10.81
C PRO A 452 -6.16 5.78 11.17
N VAL A 453 -5.59 4.88 11.98
CA VAL A 453 -6.30 3.80 12.65
C VAL A 453 -6.90 4.35 13.95
N PRO A 454 -8.23 4.27 14.16
CA PRO A 454 -8.82 4.73 15.40
C PRO A 454 -8.41 3.87 16.61
N LEU A 455 -7.86 4.54 17.61
CA LEU A 455 -7.59 4.00 18.95
C LEU A 455 -8.54 4.66 19.95
N TYR A 456 -9.41 3.88 20.57
CA TYR A 456 -10.34 4.34 21.60
C TYR A 456 -9.82 3.95 22.97
N LEU A 457 -9.63 4.95 23.83
CA LEU A 457 -9.37 4.73 25.25
C LEU A 457 -10.70 4.94 25.99
N GLN A 458 -11.28 3.86 26.50
CA GLN A 458 -12.50 3.97 27.30
C GLN A 458 -12.14 4.42 28.73
N LYS A 459 -13.08 5.12 29.37
CA LYS A 459 -12.96 5.47 30.79
C LYS A 459 -12.95 4.20 31.63
N ASP A 460 -12.26 4.24 32.77
CA ASP A 460 -12.16 3.12 33.71
C ASP A 460 -13.53 2.51 34.00
N HIS A 461 -13.70 1.27 33.56
CA HIS A 461 -14.95 0.54 33.74
C HIS A 461 -14.95 -0.03 35.17
N GLN A 462 -15.99 0.26 35.94
CA GLN A 462 -16.06 -0.07 37.37
C GLN A 462 -16.34 -1.56 37.65
N GLY A 463 -16.68 -2.35 36.63
CA GLY A 463 -16.97 -3.79 36.75
C GLY A 463 -15.96 -4.69 36.03
N ALA A 464 -15.87 -5.95 36.44
CA ALA A 464 -15.06 -6.98 35.80
C ALA A 464 -15.54 -7.30 34.37
N PHE A 465 -14.63 -7.84 33.55
CA PHE A 465 -15.00 -8.33 32.22
C PHE A 465 -15.67 -9.72 32.33
N TYR A 466 -16.76 -9.90 31.59
CA TYR A 466 -17.38 -11.20 31.34
C TYR A 466 -17.62 -11.37 29.84
N PRO A 467 -17.49 -12.59 29.26
CA PRO A 467 -17.73 -12.81 27.84
C PRO A 467 -19.11 -12.33 27.35
N SER A 468 -20.13 -12.34 28.20
CA SER A 468 -21.48 -11.86 27.87
C SER A 468 -21.60 -10.34 27.65
N VAL A 469 -20.66 -9.54 28.18
CA VAL A 469 -20.68 -8.06 28.08
C VAL A 469 -19.65 -7.51 27.08
N TRP A 470 -19.08 -8.38 26.24
CA TRP A 470 -18.01 -8.04 25.30
C TRP A 470 -18.30 -6.81 24.41
N LYS A 471 -19.58 -6.57 24.06
CA LYS A 471 -20.02 -5.47 23.19
C LYS A 471 -19.63 -4.09 23.75
N SER A 472 -19.56 -3.94 25.07
CA SER A 472 -19.15 -2.69 25.71
C SER A 472 -17.66 -2.39 25.51
N PHE A 473 -16.85 -3.40 25.22
CA PHE A 473 -15.39 -3.32 25.13
C PHE A 473 -14.86 -3.25 23.70
N ILE A 474 -15.74 -3.28 22.68
CA ILE A 474 -15.36 -3.21 21.26
C ILE A 474 -16.11 -2.09 20.56
N ASN A 475 -15.38 -1.21 19.88
CA ASN A 475 -15.96 -0.35 18.86
C ASN A 475 -15.96 -1.08 17.51
N ARG A 476 -17.13 -1.60 17.12
CA ARG A 476 -17.28 -2.53 15.99
C ARG A 476 -17.34 -1.83 14.65
N ILE A 477 -16.58 -2.35 13.68
CA ILE A 477 -16.64 -1.92 12.29
C ILE A 477 -17.96 -2.38 11.64
N THR A 478 -18.57 -1.51 10.83
CA THR A 478 -19.79 -1.85 10.09
C THR A 478 -19.48 -2.17 8.63
N THR A 479 -19.82 -3.37 8.16
CA THR A 479 -19.65 -3.80 6.76
C THR A 479 -20.23 -2.81 5.75
N LYS A 480 -21.44 -2.28 6.01
CA LYS A 480 -22.06 -1.24 5.15
C LYS A 480 -21.16 -0.01 4.99
N LYS A 481 -20.49 0.44 6.05
CA LYS A 481 -19.61 1.62 5.99
C LYS A 481 -18.29 1.29 5.30
N VAL A 482 -17.75 0.08 5.49
CA VAL A 482 -16.56 -0.41 4.81
C VAL A 482 -16.78 -0.43 3.30
N LEU A 483 -17.87 -1.07 2.85
CA LEU A 483 -18.22 -1.14 1.43
C LEU A 483 -18.45 0.23 0.78
N ASN A 484 -18.77 1.27 1.56
CA ASN A 484 -18.91 2.65 1.07
C ASN A 484 -17.58 3.43 1.09
N GLY A 485 -16.46 2.80 1.48
CA GLY A 485 -15.15 3.45 1.62
C GLY A 485 -15.04 4.41 2.81
N LYS A 486 -16.03 4.40 3.73
CA LYS A 486 -16.15 5.41 4.80
C LYS A 486 -15.69 4.94 6.18
N ALA A 487 -15.48 3.64 6.37
CA ALA A 487 -15.07 3.08 7.67
C ALA A 487 -13.64 2.56 7.68
N PRO A 488 -12.94 2.69 8.84
CA PRO A 488 -11.67 2.02 9.05
C PRO A 488 -11.80 0.51 8.90
N LEU A 489 -10.69 -0.12 8.55
CA LEU A 489 -10.56 -1.57 8.43
C LEU A 489 -10.04 -2.22 9.72
N LEU A 490 -9.50 -1.41 10.64
CA LEU A 490 -9.08 -1.82 11.97
C LEU A 490 -9.55 -0.79 13.00
N GLN A 491 -10.11 -1.24 14.12
CA GLN A 491 -10.40 -0.40 15.29
C GLN A 491 -9.91 -1.10 16.55
N ILE A 492 -9.26 -0.35 17.44
CA ILE A 492 -8.74 -0.86 18.71
C ILE A 492 -9.37 -0.07 19.85
N THR A 493 -9.83 -0.79 20.86
CA THR A 493 -10.42 -0.26 22.08
C THR A 493 -9.62 -0.78 23.26
N VAL A 494 -9.10 0.11 24.10
CA VAL A 494 -8.38 -0.23 25.32
C VAL A 494 -9.23 0.23 26.50
N THR A 495 -9.50 -0.70 27.41
CA THR A 495 -10.28 -0.43 28.62
C THR A 495 -9.50 -0.92 29.83
N TYR A 496 -9.26 -0.02 30.78
CA TYR A 496 -8.61 -0.35 32.03
C TYR A 496 -9.66 -0.73 33.08
N LEU A 497 -9.40 -1.79 33.83
CA LEU A 497 -10.24 -2.32 34.91
C LEU A 497 -9.47 -2.22 36.23
N PRO A 498 -9.51 -1.07 36.94
CA PRO A 498 -8.70 -0.87 38.15
C PRO A 498 -9.00 -1.87 39.27
N HIS A 499 -10.26 -2.30 39.42
CA HIS A 499 -10.69 -3.20 40.50
C HIS A 499 -10.18 -4.63 40.35
N THR A 500 -10.03 -5.11 39.12
CA THR A 500 -9.48 -6.44 38.84
C THR A 500 -8.01 -6.40 38.44
N SER A 501 -7.39 -5.21 38.41
CA SER A 501 -6.04 -4.98 37.89
C SER A 501 -5.87 -5.60 36.50
N GLN A 502 -6.77 -5.32 35.56
CA GLN A 502 -6.75 -5.90 34.21
C GLN A 502 -6.82 -4.82 33.13
N THR A 503 -6.27 -5.15 31.96
CA THR A 503 -6.43 -4.37 30.73
C THR A 503 -7.18 -5.21 29.70
N VAL A 504 -8.29 -4.69 29.18
CA VAL A 504 -9.08 -5.31 28.12
C VAL A 504 -8.76 -4.63 26.79
N LEU A 505 -8.29 -5.42 25.82
CA LEU A 505 -8.04 -4.99 24.44
C LEU A 505 -9.13 -5.56 23.54
N GLY A 506 -10.05 -4.70 23.10
CA GLY A 506 -11.05 -5.02 22.09
C GLY A 506 -10.56 -4.64 20.70
N VAL A 507 -10.55 -5.59 19.78
CA VAL A 507 -10.09 -5.38 18.40
C VAL A 507 -11.21 -5.74 17.44
N SER A 508 -11.61 -4.79 16.59
CA SER A 508 -12.49 -5.04 15.45
C SER A 508 -11.65 -4.99 14.18
N PHE A 509 -11.46 -6.14 13.53
CA PHE A 509 -10.61 -6.33 12.37
C PHE A 509 -11.46 -6.70 11.16
N CYS A 510 -11.44 -5.90 10.10
CA CYS A 510 -12.21 -6.22 8.90
C CYS A 510 -11.54 -7.37 8.15
N HIS A 511 -12.31 -8.41 7.84
CA HIS A 511 -11.83 -9.64 7.19
C HIS A 511 -11.25 -9.38 5.78
N VAL A 512 -11.43 -8.19 5.21
CA VAL A 512 -10.85 -7.79 3.92
C VAL A 512 -9.33 -7.61 4.04
N LEU A 513 -8.84 -7.31 5.24
CA LEU A 513 -7.40 -7.17 5.52
C LEU A 513 -6.68 -8.52 5.49
N GLY A 514 -7.36 -9.57 5.92
CA GLY A 514 -6.83 -10.93 5.91
C GLY A 514 -7.65 -11.91 6.74
N ASP A 515 -7.13 -13.13 6.84
CA ASP A 515 -7.70 -14.22 7.63
C ASP A 515 -7.23 -14.21 9.10
N ALA A 516 -7.66 -15.20 9.88
CA ALA A 516 -7.31 -15.36 11.30
C ALA A 516 -5.80 -15.35 11.57
N LEU A 517 -5.02 -15.97 10.68
CA LEU A 517 -3.56 -16.03 10.81
C LEU A 517 -2.92 -14.65 10.54
N SER A 518 -3.49 -13.88 9.61
CA SER A 518 -3.09 -12.48 9.38
C SER A 518 -3.39 -11.59 10.59
N LEU A 519 -4.56 -11.74 11.22
CA LEU A 519 -4.87 -11.05 12.48
C LEU A 519 -3.88 -11.43 13.58
N TYR A 520 -3.55 -12.72 13.70
CA TYR A 520 -2.53 -13.18 14.65
C TYR A 520 -1.17 -12.53 14.39
N HIS A 521 -0.67 -12.47 13.15
CA HIS A 521 0.61 -11.81 12.86
C HIS A 521 0.61 -10.31 13.23
N LEU A 522 -0.49 -9.60 12.99
CA LEU A 522 -0.64 -8.21 13.41
C LEU A 522 -0.54 -8.08 14.94
N LEU A 523 -1.27 -8.91 15.69
CA LEU A 523 -1.27 -8.87 17.15
C LEU A 523 0.06 -9.34 17.74
N LYS A 524 0.71 -10.35 17.12
CA LYS A 524 2.01 -10.86 17.54
C LYS A 524 3.11 -9.83 17.33
N ALA A 525 3.14 -9.17 16.18
CA ALA A 525 4.06 -8.06 15.92
C ALA A 525 3.85 -6.92 16.94
N TRP A 526 2.60 -6.62 17.30
CA TRP A 526 2.31 -5.62 18.33
C TRP A 526 2.83 -6.02 19.71
N HIS A 527 2.59 -7.27 20.11
CA HIS A 527 3.12 -7.82 21.35
C HIS A 527 4.67 -7.82 21.38
N ASP A 528 5.34 -8.22 20.29
CA ASP A 528 6.80 -8.27 20.20
C ASP A 528 7.42 -6.87 20.33
N ILE A 529 6.91 -5.90 19.56
CA ILE A 529 7.39 -4.51 19.61
C ILE A 529 7.15 -3.91 20.99
N HIS A 530 6.04 -4.27 21.65
CA HIS A 530 5.76 -3.80 23.00
C HIS A 530 6.74 -4.35 24.05
N THR A 531 7.19 -5.60 23.88
CA THR A 531 7.95 -6.33 24.91
C THR A 531 9.46 -6.34 24.71
N GLN A 532 9.94 -6.45 23.46
CA GLN A 532 11.34 -6.77 23.15
C GLN A 532 11.95 -5.90 22.04
N GLU A 533 11.21 -4.91 21.52
CA GLU A 533 11.54 -4.01 20.38
C GLU A 533 11.89 -4.69 19.04
N THR A 534 12.17 -5.99 19.04
CA THR A 534 12.51 -6.82 17.88
C THR A 534 11.35 -7.74 17.51
N LEU A 535 11.12 -7.92 16.21
CA LEU A 535 10.02 -8.75 15.70
C LEU A 535 10.42 -10.23 15.67
N SER A 536 9.58 -11.10 16.22
CA SER A 536 9.74 -12.55 16.05
C SER A 536 9.26 -13.04 14.68
N ILE A 537 8.33 -12.30 14.05
CA ILE A 537 7.74 -12.62 12.74
C ILE A 537 7.80 -11.36 11.86
N SER A 538 8.42 -11.49 10.68
CA SER A 538 8.41 -10.44 9.65
C SER A 538 7.21 -10.62 8.71
N PRO A 539 6.27 -9.67 8.63
CA PRO A 539 5.03 -9.86 7.88
C PRO A 539 5.23 -9.63 6.36
N HIS A 540 4.75 -10.56 5.54
CA HIS A 540 4.74 -10.42 4.08
C HIS A 540 3.50 -9.62 3.63
N VAL A 541 3.54 -8.30 3.80
CA VAL A 541 2.37 -7.42 3.62
C VAL A 541 2.16 -6.95 2.18
N ALA A 542 3.25 -6.62 1.47
CA ALA A 542 3.20 -6.12 0.10
C ALA A 542 2.93 -7.22 -0.93
N GLU A 543 3.29 -8.46 -0.57
CA GLU A 543 2.99 -9.63 -1.38
C GLU A 543 1.48 -9.85 -1.40
N ARG A 544 0.88 -9.97 -2.59
CA ARG A 544 -0.54 -10.29 -2.79
C ARG A 544 -0.62 -11.41 -3.80
N ILE A 545 -1.53 -12.35 -3.57
CA ILE A 545 -1.76 -13.43 -4.53
C ILE A 545 -2.35 -12.79 -5.79
N ARG A 546 -1.53 -12.72 -6.84
CA ARG A 546 -1.90 -12.23 -8.16
C ARG A 546 -1.84 -13.41 -9.12
N LEU A 547 -2.98 -13.83 -9.65
CA LEU A 547 -3.03 -14.81 -10.74
C LEU A 547 -3.24 -14.06 -12.05
N LYS A 548 -2.71 -14.60 -13.15
CA LYS A 548 -2.80 -13.99 -14.48
C LYS A 548 -4.27 -13.72 -14.81
N SER A 549 -4.58 -12.49 -15.23
CA SER A 549 -5.92 -12.14 -15.71
C SER A 549 -6.38 -13.19 -16.72
N PRO A 550 -7.63 -13.69 -16.64
CA PRO A 550 -8.14 -14.62 -17.63
C PRO A 550 -8.02 -13.95 -19.00
N SER A 551 -7.33 -14.60 -19.93
CA SER A 551 -7.01 -14.08 -21.26
C SER A 551 -8.23 -13.93 -22.18
N LYS A 552 -9.43 -14.29 -21.70
CA LYS A 552 -10.70 -14.22 -22.43
C LYS A 552 -11.85 -13.84 -21.50
N ALA A 553 -12.80 -13.09 -22.03
CA ALA A 553 -14.12 -12.93 -21.42
C ALA A 553 -14.78 -14.31 -21.28
N VAL A 554 -15.08 -14.72 -20.06
CA VAL A 554 -15.73 -16.01 -19.77
C VAL A 554 -17.24 -15.82 -19.92
N LEU A 555 -17.87 -16.56 -20.83
CA LEU A 555 -19.32 -16.56 -20.95
C LEU A 555 -19.92 -17.28 -19.73
N LEU A 556 -21.06 -16.78 -19.24
CA LEU A 556 -21.75 -17.29 -18.05
C LEU A 556 -22.11 -18.79 -18.16
N GLU A 557 -22.28 -19.27 -19.40
CA GLU A 557 -22.58 -20.67 -19.74
C GLU A 557 -21.35 -21.60 -19.69
N ASP A 558 -20.14 -21.06 -19.83
CA ASP A 558 -18.87 -21.80 -19.81
C ASP A 558 -18.32 -22.00 -18.39
N ILE A 559 -18.87 -21.29 -17.40
CA ILE A 559 -18.50 -21.46 -15.99
C ILE A 559 -18.93 -22.86 -15.55
N PRO A 560 -18.00 -23.75 -15.12
CA PRO A 560 -18.33 -25.11 -14.74
C PRO A 560 -19.47 -25.15 -13.72
N ARG A 561 -20.59 -25.78 -14.09
CA ARG A 561 -21.76 -25.88 -13.22
C ARG A 561 -21.54 -26.82 -12.03
N ARG A 562 -20.49 -27.67 -12.01
CA ARG A 562 -20.20 -28.65 -10.93
C ARG A 562 -18.74 -29.11 -10.89
N LEU A 563 -18.07 -28.95 -9.73
CA LEU A 563 -17.34 -29.97 -8.94
C LEU A 563 -16.48 -29.38 -7.78
N PRO A 564 -16.40 -30.00 -6.58
CA PRO A 564 -17.41 -30.76 -5.86
C PRO A 564 -18.33 -29.79 -5.07
N ARG A 565 -19.62 -29.87 -5.43
CA ARG A 565 -20.82 -29.31 -4.81
C ARG A 565 -20.65 -28.40 -3.57
N ARG A 566 -20.37 -27.11 -3.83
CA ARG A 566 -21.16 -26.02 -3.23
C ARG A 566 -22.42 -25.84 -4.09
N SER A 567 -23.58 -25.94 -3.46
CA SER A 567 -24.92 -25.82 -4.03
C SER A 567 -25.19 -24.40 -4.58
N GLN A 568 -24.46 -23.97 -5.60
CA GLN A 568 -24.78 -22.74 -6.33
C GLN A 568 -25.83 -23.04 -7.40
N LEU A 569 -27.10 -22.91 -7.03
CA LEU A 569 -28.16 -22.67 -7.99
C LEU A 569 -28.04 -21.23 -8.48
N PHE A 570 -27.36 -21.03 -9.62
CA PHE A 570 -27.44 -19.80 -10.37
C PHE A 570 -28.81 -19.72 -11.04
N SER A 571 -29.68 -18.84 -10.54
CA SER A 571 -30.79 -18.34 -11.35
C SER A 571 -30.45 -16.94 -11.85
N PRO A 572 -30.51 -16.67 -13.16
CA PRO A 572 -30.29 -15.33 -13.75
C PRO A 572 -31.27 -14.25 -13.27
N THR A 573 -32.26 -14.58 -12.44
CA THR A 573 -33.29 -13.65 -11.95
C THR A 573 -33.43 -13.65 -10.42
N VAL A 574 -32.32 -13.76 -9.71
CA VAL A 574 -32.28 -13.74 -8.24
C VAL A 574 -32.33 -12.31 -7.66
N ILE A 575 -31.85 -11.29 -8.38
CA ILE A 575 -31.85 -9.90 -7.87
C ILE A 575 -33.28 -9.37 -7.60
N SER A 576 -34.28 -9.81 -8.38
CA SER A 576 -35.69 -9.46 -8.14
C SER A 576 -36.31 -10.25 -6.97
N LYS A 577 -35.85 -11.48 -6.71
CA LYS A 577 -36.33 -12.31 -5.58
C LYS A 577 -35.62 -12.02 -4.26
N ILE A 578 -34.32 -11.69 -4.26
CA ILE A 578 -33.59 -11.26 -3.06
C ILE A 578 -34.14 -9.92 -2.56
N LYS A 579 -34.43 -8.96 -3.45
CA LYS A 579 -35.11 -7.71 -3.03
C LYS A 579 -36.51 -7.95 -2.44
N ALA A 580 -37.22 -9.00 -2.88
CA ALA A 580 -38.57 -9.32 -2.41
C ALA A 580 -38.60 -10.17 -1.13
N TYR A 581 -37.58 -11.01 -0.88
CA TYR A 581 -37.59 -12.00 0.22
C TYR A 581 -36.46 -11.83 1.25
N ALA A 582 -35.44 -11.01 1.01
CA ALA A 582 -34.35 -10.80 1.97
C ALA A 582 -34.85 -10.34 3.34
N PRO A 583 -35.78 -9.38 3.50
CA PRO A 583 -36.26 -8.99 4.82
C PRO A 583 -36.98 -10.13 5.56
N LEU A 584 -37.67 -11.03 4.84
CA LEU A 584 -38.47 -12.11 5.42
C LEU A 584 -37.61 -13.30 5.87
N VAL A 585 -36.66 -13.74 5.04
CA VAL A 585 -35.72 -14.85 5.36
C VAL A 585 -34.72 -14.43 6.43
N HIS A 586 -34.23 -13.19 6.34
CA HIS A 586 -33.37 -12.56 7.36
C HIS A 586 -34.11 -12.56 8.71
N THR A 587 -35.32 -11.99 8.79
CA THR A 587 -36.10 -11.92 10.05
C THR A 587 -36.49 -13.28 10.66
N ILE A 588 -36.67 -14.33 9.84
CA ILE A 588 -37.00 -15.68 10.33
C ILE A 588 -35.75 -16.39 10.91
N VAL A 589 -34.59 -16.36 10.23
CA VAL A 589 -33.38 -17.07 10.70
C VAL A 589 -32.78 -16.44 11.96
N PHE A 590 -32.72 -15.10 12.08
CA PHE A 590 -32.20 -14.41 13.27
C PHE A 590 -33.00 -14.71 14.54
N LYS A 591 -34.29 -15.01 14.42
CA LYS A 591 -35.15 -15.31 15.58
C LYS A 591 -35.11 -16.78 16.00
N THR A 592 -34.48 -17.65 15.20
CA THR A 592 -34.55 -19.12 15.35
C THR A 592 -33.24 -19.80 15.72
N LEU A 593 -32.13 -19.06 15.85
CA LEU A 593 -30.83 -19.63 16.22
C LEU A 593 -30.31 -19.01 17.52
N GLU A 594 -29.42 -19.74 18.19
CA GLU A 594 -28.62 -19.29 19.33
C GLU A 594 -27.28 -20.05 19.36
N TYR A 595 -26.28 -19.54 20.07
CA TYR A 595 -24.97 -20.18 20.19
C TYR A 595 -24.83 -20.96 21.51
N ALA A 596 -24.51 -22.25 21.42
CA ALA A 596 -23.98 -23.03 22.53
C ALA A 596 -22.48 -22.77 22.66
N ARG A 597 -21.99 -22.55 23.89
CA ARG A 597 -20.58 -22.28 24.18
C ARG A 597 -20.10 -23.20 25.29
N PHE A 598 -19.00 -23.90 25.06
CA PHE A 598 -18.43 -24.86 26.01
C PHE A 598 -16.94 -25.04 25.78
N ASP A 599 -16.27 -25.56 26.79
CA ASP A 599 -14.85 -25.90 26.75
C ASP A 599 -14.68 -27.42 26.81
N VAL A 600 -13.61 -27.92 26.20
CA VAL A 600 -13.22 -29.34 26.22
C VAL A 600 -11.76 -29.41 26.66
N SER A 601 -11.48 -30.16 27.73
CA SER A 601 -10.13 -30.26 28.27
C SER A 601 -9.20 -31.00 27.31
N ALA A 602 -7.89 -30.80 27.48
CA ALA A 602 -6.91 -31.55 26.70
C ALA A 602 -6.92 -33.06 27.01
N GLU A 603 -7.34 -33.46 28.22
CA GLU A 603 -7.51 -34.85 28.61
C GLU A 603 -8.68 -35.49 27.86
N ASP A 604 -9.84 -34.83 27.84
CA ASP A 604 -11.03 -35.28 27.11
C ASP A 604 -10.74 -35.38 25.61
N LEU A 605 -10.04 -34.39 25.04
CA LEU A 605 -9.60 -34.43 23.64
C LEU A 605 -8.68 -35.64 23.37
N SER A 606 -7.81 -36.00 24.30
CA SER A 606 -6.94 -37.18 24.18
C SER A 606 -7.76 -38.47 24.17
N ILE A 607 -8.73 -38.61 25.08
CA ILE A 607 -9.66 -39.76 25.13
C ILE A 607 -10.42 -39.87 23.81
N LEU A 608 -10.97 -38.76 23.31
CA LEU A 608 -11.71 -38.71 22.06
C LEU A 608 -10.85 -39.15 20.87
N VAL A 609 -9.60 -38.70 20.79
CA VAL A 609 -8.66 -39.10 19.74
C VAL A 609 -8.34 -40.59 19.81
N GLN A 610 -8.15 -41.15 21.01
CA GLN A 610 -7.93 -42.59 21.16
C GLN A 610 -9.11 -43.39 20.60
N LYS A 611 -10.34 -42.98 20.92
CA LYS A 611 -11.56 -43.63 20.40
C LYS A 611 -11.71 -43.48 18.89
N ALA A 612 -11.48 -42.29 18.35
CA ALA A 612 -11.53 -42.07 16.91
C ALA A 612 -10.49 -42.91 16.15
N ARG A 613 -9.31 -43.16 16.73
CA ARG A 613 -8.24 -43.97 16.12
C ARG A 613 -8.46 -45.47 16.25
N ALA A 614 -9.25 -45.94 17.20
CA ALA A 614 -9.37 -47.35 17.57
C ALA A 614 -9.76 -48.28 16.40
N ARG A 615 -10.52 -47.77 15.41
CA ARG A 615 -10.99 -48.53 14.24
C ARG A 615 -10.35 -48.08 12.92
N LEU A 616 -9.27 -47.28 12.96
CA LEU A 616 -8.57 -46.79 11.76
C LEU A 616 -7.29 -47.59 11.50
N HIS A 617 -7.06 -47.96 10.24
CA HIS A 617 -5.85 -48.64 9.78
C HIS A 617 -5.29 -47.93 8.52
N PRO A 618 -4.14 -47.22 8.62
CA PRO A 618 -3.39 -46.94 9.85
C PRO A 618 -4.17 -46.03 10.82
N ALA A 619 -3.80 -46.04 12.10
CA ALA A 619 -4.49 -45.31 13.17
C ALA A 619 -4.20 -43.78 13.12
N THR A 620 -4.48 -43.14 11.99
CA THR A 620 -4.09 -41.76 11.69
C THR A 620 -5.29 -40.81 11.67
N CYS A 621 -5.50 -40.09 12.77
CA CYS A 621 -6.37 -38.91 12.81
C CYS A 621 -5.78 -37.85 13.75
N SER A 622 -6.10 -36.58 13.54
CA SER A 622 -5.75 -35.50 14.47
C SER A 622 -6.86 -35.26 15.49
N THR A 623 -6.54 -34.48 16.51
CA THR A 623 -7.53 -33.93 17.46
C THR A 623 -8.63 -33.15 16.74
N GLN A 624 -8.28 -32.36 15.72
CA GLN A 624 -9.27 -31.63 14.93
C GLN A 624 -10.23 -32.57 14.19
N ASP A 625 -9.73 -33.66 13.60
CA ASP A 625 -10.57 -34.60 12.85
C ASP A 625 -11.55 -35.32 13.79
N ALA A 626 -11.03 -35.82 14.92
CA ALA A 626 -11.82 -36.52 15.92
C ALA A 626 -12.88 -35.60 16.55
N PHE A 627 -12.51 -34.36 16.86
CA PHE A 627 -13.44 -33.39 17.44
C PHE A 627 -14.56 -33.01 16.46
N LYS A 628 -14.25 -32.76 15.19
CA LYS A 628 -15.25 -32.45 14.16
C LYS A 628 -16.22 -33.62 13.94
N ALA A 629 -15.70 -34.85 13.96
CA ALA A 629 -16.50 -36.06 13.86
C ALA A 629 -17.46 -36.21 15.06
N TYR A 630 -16.95 -35.98 16.27
CA TYR A 630 -17.75 -35.97 17.49
C TYR A 630 -18.85 -34.90 17.42
N LEU A 631 -18.52 -33.67 17.02
CA LEU A 631 -19.50 -32.59 17.00
C LEU A 631 -20.66 -32.86 16.03
N LEU A 632 -20.38 -33.44 14.85
CA LEU A 632 -21.45 -33.90 13.94
C LEU A 632 -22.36 -34.93 14.63
N LYS A 633 -21.77 -35.88 15.35
CA LYS A 633 -22.51 -36.92 16.06
C LYS A 633 -23.33 -36.36 17.22
N ALA A 634 -22.74 -35.49 18.05
CA ALA A 634 -23.39 -34.83 19.17
C ALA A 634 -24.57 -33.95 18.71
N LEU A 635 -24.40 -33.14 17.65
CA LEU A 635 -25.50 -32.35 17.07
C LEU A 635 -26.65 -33.26 16.60
N ASN A 636 -26.34 -34.36 15.93
CA ASN A 636 -27.38 -35.30 15.50
C ASN A 636 -28.08 -36.01 16.66
N ARG A 637 -27.37 -36.28 17.76
CA ARG A 637 -27.89 -36.99 18.93
C ARG A 637 -28.72 -36.09 19.84
N PHE A 638 -28.25 -34.89 20.15
CA PHE A 638 -28.83 -34.02 21.17
C PHE A 638 -29.61 -32.83 20.61
N VAL A 639 -29.47 -32.52 19.33
CA VAL A 639 -30.21 -31.41 18.70
C VAL A 639 -31.21 -31.92 17.68
N TYR A 640 -30.83 -32.89 16.83
CA TYR A 640 -31.67 -33.30 15.70
C TYR A 640 -32.34 -34.67 15.85
N ASN A 641 -32.19 -35.31 17.01
CA ASN A 641 -32.88 -36.56 17.27
C ASN A 641 -34.35 -36.27 17.63
N GLY A 642 -35.31 -36.79 16.85
CA GLY A 642 -36.74 -36.62 17.11
C GLY A 642 -37.37 -35.29 16.65
N LEU A 643 -36.60 -34.32 16.13
CA LEU A 643 -37.14 -33.04 15.63
C LEU A 643 -37.52 -33.10 14.14
N MET A 644 -38.80 -33.28 13.82
CA MET A 644 -39.36 -32.93 12.50
C MET A 644 -39.79 -31.45 12.57
N PRO A 645 -39.24 -30.52 11.75
CA PRO A 645 -38.85 -30.72 10.36
C PRO A 645 -37.36 -30.49 10.05
N HIS A 646 -36.45 -30.57 11.03
CA HIS A 646 -35.07 -30.17 10.83
C HIS A 646 -34.20 -31.30 10.25
N PRO A 647 -33.50 -31.09 9.10
CA PRO A 647 -32.61 -32.11 8.57
C PRO A 647 -31.42 -32.35 9.51
N ARG A 648 -31.03 -33.62 9.65
CA ARG A 648 -29.81 -34.06 10.35
C ARG A 648 -28.57 -33.50 9.66
N VAL A 649 -27.48 -33.38 10.41
CA VAL A 649 -26.17 -33.04 9.85
C VAL A 649 -25.60 -34.25 9.11
N THR A 650 -25.31 -34.11 7.83
CA THR A 650 -24.80 -35.20 6.97
C THR A 650 -23.47 -34.87 6.33
N ARG A 651 -22.91 -33.67 6.56
CA ARG A 651 -21.63 -33.23 5.97
C ARG A 651 -20.89 -32.32 6.92
N ILE A 652 -19.57 -32.29 6.77
CA ILE A 652 -18.69 -31.34 7.47
C ILE A 652 -17.93 -30.55 6.42
N VAL A 653 -17.95 -29.22 6.55
CA VAL A 653 -17.14 -28.29 5.77
C VAL A 653 -16.16 -27.61 6.72
N THR A 654 -14.86 -27.78 6.48
CA THR A 654 -13.81 -27.15 7.28
C THR A 654 -13.21 -25.99 6.51
N ILE A 655 -13.11 -24.82 7.15
CA ILE A 655 -12.30 -23.70 6.66
C ILE A 655 -10.83 -23.98 7.02
N VAL A 656 -9.95 -23.97 6.02
CA VAL A 656 -8.54 -24.34 6.19
C VAL A 656 -7.61 -23.28 5.61
N ASP A 657 -6.44 -23.15 6.25
CA ASP A 657 -5.31 -22.39 5.71
C ASP A 657 -4.75 -23.10 4.46
N ALA A 658 -4.71 -22.37 3.36
CA ALA A 658 -4.29 -22.85 2.05
C ALA A 658 -2.95 -22.24 1.59
N ARG A 659 -2.22 -21.53 2.46
CA ARG A 659 -0.89 -20.96 2.13
C ARG A 659 0.05 -21.99 1.52
N LYS A 660 0.17 -23.17 2.15
CA LYS A 660 1.00 -24.26 1.62
C LYS A 660 0.56 -24.73 0.23
N ALA A 661 -0.76 -24.83 -0.01
CA ALA A 661 -1.29 -25.27 -1.30
C ALA A 661 -1.13 -24.20 -2.39
N ARG A 662 -1.12 -22.92 -2.02
CA ARG A 662 -0.91 -21.78 -2.91
C ARG A 662 0.54 -21.27 -2.97
N ASN A 663 1.48 -22.01 -2.36
CA ASN A 663 2.89 -21.63 -2.30
C ASN A 663 3.15 -20.22 -1.70
N MET A 664 2.39 -19.85 -0.68
CA MET A 664 2.58 -18.60 0.05
C MET A 664 3.36 -18.84 1.34
N PRO A 665 4.20 -17.88 1.77
CA PRO A 665 4.84 -17.93 3.08
C PRO A 665 3.78 -17.99 4.18
N ARG A 666 4.12 -18.61 5.31
CA ARG A 666 3.19 -18.70 6.45
C ARG A 666 2.80 -17.29 6.92
N GLU A 667 3.77 -16.39 6.88
CA GLU A 667 3.75 -14.98 7.30
C GLU A 667 2.99 -14.06 6.32
N TYR A 668 2.43 -14.61 5.23
CA TYR A 668 1.58 -13.88 4.30
C TYR A 668 0.44 -13.17 5.02
N PHE A 669 0.32 -11.86 4.80
CA PHE A 669 -0.71 -11.01 5.39
C PHE A 669 -1.80 -10.71 4.35
N GLY A 670 -2.92 -11.42 4.45
CA GLY A 670 -4.04 -11.37 3.51
C GLY A 670 -4.91 -12.61 3.65
N ASN A 671 -5.98 -12.72 2.87
CA ASN A 671 -6.81 -13.92 2.88
C ASN A 671 -6.13 -15.04 2.08
N CYS A 672 -5.87 -16.17 2.73
CA CYS A 672 -5.39 -17.38 2.06
C CYS A 672 -6.07 -18.63 2.62
N ILE A 673 -7.39 -18.54 2.78
CA ILE A 673 -8.25 -19.64 3.23
C ILE A 673 -8.95 -20.34 2.07
N THR A 674 -9.42 -21.55 2.30
CA THR A 674 -10.38 -22.25 1.44
C THR A 674 -11.26 -23.17 2.28
N ALA A 675 -12.29 -23.77 1.68
CA ALA A 675 -13.13 -24.75 2.35
C ALA A 675 -12.90 -26.13 1.75
N VAL A 676 -12.79 -27.13 2.62
CA VAL A 676 -12.74 -28.55 2.25
C VAL A 676 -13.92 -29.27 2.88
N ASP A 677 -14.54 -30.18 2.15
CA ASP A 677 -15.76 -30.86 2.57
C ASP A 677 -15.56 -32.37 2.68
N THR A 678 -16.41 -33.00 3.49
CA THR A 678 -16.57 -34.44 3.48
C THR A 678 -17.57 -34.86 2.39
N PRO A 679 -17.48 -36.12 1.91
CA PRO A 679 -18.62 -36.75 1.23
C PRO A 679 -19.84 -36.80 2.16
N TYR A 680 -20.97 -37.26 1.62
CA TYR A 680 -22.18 -37.52 2.42
C TYR A 680 -21.90 -38.56 3.52
N LEU A 681 -22.26 -38.23 4.76
CA LEU A 681 -22.05 -39.02 5.96
C LEU A 681 -23.40 -39.53 6.48
N PRO A 682 -23.81 -40.77 6.13
CA PRO A 682 -25.02 -41.35 6.68
C PRO A 682 -24.88 -41.59 8.18
N ALA A 683 -26.02 -41.62 8.90
CA ALA A 683 -26.05 -41.80 10.35
C ALA A 683 -25.34 -43.10 10.83
N SER A 684 -25.27 -44.12 9.97
CA SER A 684 -24.61 -45.40 10.23
C SER A 684 -23.09 -45.33 10.31
N LYS A 685 -22.44 -44.28 9.79
CA LYS A 685 -20.98 -44.12 9.89
C LYS A 685 -20.56 -43.94 11.35
N ASN A 686 -19.61 -44.72 11.84
CA ASN A 686 -19.10 -44.57 13.21
C ASN A 686 -18.14 -43.36 13.35
N LEU A 687 -17.72 -43.05 14.57
CA LEU A 687 -16.84 -41.90 14.87
C LEU A 687 -15.54 -41.94 14.05
N SER A 688 -14.89 -43.11 13.96
CA SER A 688 -13.65 -43.31 13.21
C SER A 688 -13.84 -43.03 11.71
N GLU A 689 -14.90 -43.55 11.11
CA GLU A 689 -15.17 -43.35 9.68
C GLU A 689 -15.45 -41.87 9.35
N VAL A 690 -16.15 -41.16 10.23
CA VAL A 690 -16.39 -39.72 10.07
C VAL A 690 -15.07 -38.94 10.21
N ALA A 691 -14.25 -39.26 11.22
CA ALA A 691 -12.94 -38.62 11.42
C ALA A 691 -12.01 -38.85 10.22
N PHE A 692 -12.03 -40.06 9.64
CA PHE A 692 -11.29 -40.38 8.43
C PHE A 692 -11.78 -39.54 7.23
N ALA A 693 -13.09 -39.41 7.03
CA ALA A 693 -13.64 -38.58 5.95
C ALA A 693 -13.22 -37.10 6.09
N VAL A 694 -13.17 -36.56 7.31
CA VAL A 694 -12.65 -35.20 7.57
C VAL A 694 -11.17 -35.12 7.19
N ARG A 695 -10.37 -36.09 7.62
CA ARG A 695 -8.94 -36.18 7.29
C ARG A 695 -8.71 -36.20 5.78
N GLU A 696 -9.41 -37.07 5.05
CA GLU A 696 -9.29 -37.18 3.59
C GLU A 696 -9.61 -35.87 2.88
N GLY A 697 -10.64 -35.15 3.31
CA GLY A 697 -10.97 -33.83 2.78
C GLY A 697 -9.83 -32.83 2.96
N VAL A 698 -9.23 -32.76 4.16
CA VAL A 698 -8.13 -31.84 4.48
C VAL A 698 -6.84 -32.22 3.76
N THR A 699 -6.42 -33.49 3.77
CA THR A 699 -5.19 -33.94 3.09
C THR A 699 -5.34 -33.97 1.57
N GLY A 700 -6.57 -34.01 1.08
CA GLY A 700 -6.89 -33.97 -0.34
C GLY A 700 -6.73 -32.59 -0.98
N LEU A 701 -6.45 -31.53 -0.22
CA LEU A 701 -6.20 -30.18 -0.73
C LEU A 701 -4.80 -30.09 -1.37
N THR A 702 -4.74 -30.21 -2.69
CA THR A 702 -3.50 -30.09 -3.47
C THR A 702 -3.37 -28.70 -4.11
N PRO A 703 -2.16 -28.30 -4.55
CA PRO A 703 -1.99 -27.08 -5.35
C PRO A 703 -2.86 -27.06 -6.61
N GLU A 704 -3.00 -28.19 -7.29
CA GLU A 704 -3.84 -28.31 -8.50
C GLU A 704 -5.33 -28.06 -8.19
N LYS A 705 -5.87 -28.66 -7.12
CA LYS A 705 -7.26 -28.41 -6.72
C LYS A 705 -7.48 -26.96 -6.26
N SER A 706 -6.48 -26.37 -5.61
CA SER A 706 -6.53 -24.97 -5.20
C SER A 706 -6.56 -24.03 -6.41
N ALA A 707 -5.71 -24.26 -7.41
CA ALA A 707 -5.67 -23.50 -8.64
C ALA A 707 -7.01 -23.54 -9.41
N LYS A 708 -7.63 -24.74 -9.54
CA LYS A 708 -8.97 -24.88 -10.15
C LYS A 708 -10.04 -24.10 -9.39
N GLY A 709 -9.98 -24.10 -8.06
CA GLY A 709 -10.87 -23.30 -7.22
C GLY A 709 -10.66 -21.80 -7.43
N ASP A 710 -9.41 -21.36 -7.56
CA ASP A 710 -9.03 -19.96 -7.75
C ASP A 710 -9.47 -19.43 -9.13
N GLU A 711 -9.30 -20.23 -10.20
CA GLU A 711 -9.82 -19.92 -11.54
C GLU A 711 -11.35 -19.73 -11.53
N TRP A 712 -12.04 -20.58 -10.79
CA TRP A 712 -13.49 -20.50 -10.66
C TRP A 712 -13.94 -19.27 -9.88
N ILE A 713 -13.30 -18.93 -8.75
CA ILE A 713 -13.59 -17.72 -7.96
C ILE A 713 -13.48 -16.48 -8.84
N GLN A 714 -12.41 -16.39 -9.63
CA GLN A 714 -12.16 -15.26 -10.53
C GLN A 714 -13.17 -15.19 -11.68
N SER A 715 -13.53 -16.34 -12.26
CA SER A 715 -14.57 -16.40 -13.32
C SER A 715 -15.91 -15.87 -12.81
N ILE A 716 -16.26 -16.18 -11.56
CA ILE A 716 -17.47 -15.68 -10.91
C ILE A 716 -17.40 -14.18 -10.61
N GLN A 717 -16.24 -13.68 -10.16
CA GLN A 717 -16.02 -12.25 -9.92
C GLN A 717 -16.10 -11.42 -11.20
N ALA A 718 -15.50 -11.91 -12.29
CA ALA A 718 -15.51 -11.24 -13.57
C ALA A 718 -16.93 -11.03 -14.11
N VAL A 719 -17.84 -11.98 -13.84
CA VAL A 719 -19.23 -11.92 -14.28
C VAL A 719 -20.13 -11.11 -13.35
N ASN A 720 -20.02 -11.31 -12.03
CA ASN A 720 -20.97 -10.75 -11.07
C ASN A 720 -20.52 -9.43 -10.42
N GLY A 721 -19.31 -8.95 -10.73
CA GLY A 721 -18.70 -7.81 -10.02
C GLY A 721 -18.29 -8.16 -8.59
N LEU A 722 -17.99 -7.14 -7.78
CA LEU A 722 -17.76 -7.26 -6.33
C LEU A 722 -18.82 -8.18 -5.73
N MET A 723 -18.42 -9.40 -5.39
CA MET A 723 -19.32 -10.53 -5.17
C MET A 723 -20.54 -10.19 -4.31
N ASP A 724 -21.72 -10.25 -4.93
CA ASP A 724 -23.01 -10.49 -4.24
C ASP A 724 -23.16 -12.00 -3.95
N LEU A 725 -22.06 -12.68 -3.62
CA LEU A 725 -22.06 -14.08 -3.19
C LEU A 725 -22.40 -14.12 -1.70
N ALA A 726 -23.69 -14.06 -1.38
CA ALA A 726 -24.13 -14.63 -0.12
C ALA A 726 -23.80 -16.14 -0.19
N PRO A 727 -22.95 -16.69 0.70
CA PRO A 727 -22.72 -18.12 0.70
C PRO A 727 -24.05 -18.81 0.96
N ALA A 728 -24.47 -19.71 0.05
CA ALA A 728 -25.58 -20.59 0.33
C ALA A 728 -25.08 -21.63 1.34
N PHE A 729 -25.65 -21.61 2.54
CA PHE A 729 -25.34 -22.57 3.58
C PHE A 729 -26.41 -23.65 3.62
N ASP A 730 -25.99 -24.90 3.51
CA ASP A 730 -26.89 -26.03 3.53
C ASP A 730 -27.29 -26.34 4.99
N PRO A 731 -28.59 -26.49 5.30
CA PRO A 731 -29.08 -26.67 6.67
C PRO A 731 -28.67 -28.01 7.31
N ASP A 732 -28.18 -28.95 6.52
CA ASP A 732 -27.71 -30.29 6.90
C ASP A 732 -26.18 -30.37 6.97
N THR A 733 -25.48 -29.24 6.94
CA THR A 733 -24.01 -29.18 6.94
C THR A 733 -23.49 -28.52 8.20
N LEU A 734 -22.45 -29.10 8.81
CA LEU A 734 -21.66 -28.52 9.90
C LEU A 734 -20.49 -27.74 9.30
N TYR A 735 -20.48 -26.43 9.49
CA TYR A 735 -19.40 -25.55 9.04
C TYR A 735 -18.45 -25.31 10.21
N VAL A 736 -17.16 -25.61 10.05
CA VAL A 736 -16.16 -25.49 11.12
C VAL A 736 -15.08 -24.50 10.70
N ASP A 737 -15.05 -23.37 11.38
CA ASP A 737 -13.95 -22.42 11.32
C ASP A 737 -12.93 -22.76 12.42
N ASP A 738 -11.77 -23.26 12.00
CA ASP A 738 -10.80 -23.93 12.85
C ASP A 738 -9.56 -23.06 13.09
N TRP A 739 -9.56 -22.39 14.24
CA TRP A 739 -8.49 -21.51 14.70
C TRP A 739 -7.53 -22.24 15.64
N THR A 740 -7.61 -23.56 15.79
CA THR A 740 -6.76 -24.32 16.72
C THR A 740 -5.27 -24.31 16.35
N LYS A 741 -4.93 -23.88 15.13
CA LYS A 741 -3.54 -23.68 14.68
C LYS A 741 -3.04 -22.25 14.83
N VAL A 742 -3.88 -21.34 15.31
CA VAL A 742 -3.56 -19.94 15.55
C VAL A 742 -3.31 -19.76 17.05
N SER A 743 -2.09 -19.38 17.42
CA SER A 743 -1.65 -19.35 18.82
C SER A 743 -2.03 -18.03 19.52
N MET A 744 -3.32 -17.70 19.59
CA MET A 744 -3.77 -16.45 20.24
C MET A 744 -3.37 -16.37 21.72
N GLU A 745 -3.13 -17.51 22.37
CA GLU A 745 -2.64 -17.63 23.75
C GLU A 745 -1.26 -17.00 23.99
N GLU A 746 -0.47 -16.78 22.93
CA GLU A 746 0.86 -16.17 23.00
C GLU A 746 0.81 -14.64 23.11
N ILE A 747 -0.34 -14.01 22.84
CA ILE A 747 -0.49 -12.56 22.80
C ILE A 747 -0.78 -11.99 24.20
N ASN A 748 0.27 -11.62 24.93
CA ASN A 748 0.14 -11.28 26.36
C ASN A 748 0.80 -9.96 26.80
N PHE A 749 1.42 -9.23 25.87
CA PHE A 749 2.12 -7.95 26.12
C PHE A 749 3.11 -7.96 27.31
N GLY A 750 3.78 -9.09 27.56
CA GLY A 750 4.77 -9.21 28.63
C GLY A 750 4.16 -9.49 30.01
N GLN A 751 2.86 -9.76 30.05
CA GLN A 751 2.09 -10.13 31.23
C GLN A 751 1.45 -11.52 31.04
N GLU A 752 0.56 -11.93 31.94
CA GLU A 752 -0.27 -13.11 31.75
C GLU A 752 -1.54 -12.76 30.96
N GLN A 753 -1.81 -13.49 29.88
CA GLN A 753 -3.12 -13.43 29.22
C GLN A 753 -4.12 -14.24 30.06
N HIS A 754 -5.06 -13.53 30.69
CA HIS A 754 -6.13 -14.12 31.48
C HIS A 754 -7.15 -14.83 30.59
N MET A 755 -7.53 -14.20 29.49
CA MET A 755 -8.52 -14.74 28.57
C MET A 755 -8.36 -14.17 27.17
N PHE A 756 -8.66 -15.02 26.18
CA PHE A 756 -8.96 -14.63 24.81
C PHE A 756 -10.38 -15.07 24.49
N CYS A 757 -11.17 -14.21 23.86
CA CYS A 757 -12.45 -14.62 23.28
C CYS A 757 -12.71 -13.94 21.94
N GLN A 758 -13.25 -14.70 21.00
CA GLN A 758 -13.83 -14.19 19.76
C GLN A 758 -15.35 -14.35 19.85
N PRO A 759 -16.09 -13.34 20.32
CA PRO A 759 -17.52 -13.47 20.49
C PRO A 759 -18.25 -13.55 19.13
N LEU A 760 -18.92 -14.68 18.89
CA LEU A 760 -19.88 -14.77 17.79
C LEU A 760 -21.29 -14.56 18.29
N GLU A 761 -22.08 -13.83 17.50
CA GLU A 761 -23.51 -13.65 17.74
C GLU A 761 -24.27 -13.96 16.45
N VAL A 762 -25.52 -14.43 16.60
CA VAL A 762 -26.35 -14.82 15.45
C VAL A 762 -26.58 -13.63 14.53
N GLU A 763 -26.68 -12.42 15.08
CA GLU A 763 -26.80 -11.16 14.34
C GLU A 763 -25.63 -10.90 13.39
N ALA A 764 -24.44 -11.42 13.73
CA ALA A 764 -23.24 -11.26 12.93
C ALA A 764 -23.09 -12.37 11.88
N LEU A 765 -23.52 -13.59 12.19
CA LEU A 765 -23.35 -14.76 11.34
C LEU A 765 -24.52 -15.75 11.51
N PRO A 766 -25.66 -15.54 10.82
CA PRO A 766 -26.88 -16.33 10.99
C PRO A 766 -26.83 -17.66 10.22
N VAL A 767 -25.82 -18.48 10.50
CA VAL A 767 -25.58 -19.74 9.78
C VAL A 767 -25.81 -20.88 10.73
N ARG A 768 -26.78 -21.76 10.43
CA ARG A 768 -27.06 -22.95 11.25
C ARG A 768 -25.87 -23.91 11.23
N ASN A 769 -25.57 -24.52 12.37
CA ASN A 769 -24.40 -25.40 12.56
C ASN A 769 -23.07 -24.75 12.19
N TRP A 770 -22.96 -23.43 12.20
CA TRP A 770 -21.66 -22.77 12.19
C TRP A 770 -20.98 -22.98 13.53
N CYS A 771 -19.77 -23.51 13.50
CA CYS A 771 -18.94 -23.82 14.64
C CYS A 771 -17.60 -23.08 14.52
N MET A 772 -17.18 -22.45 15.61
CA MET A 772 -15.82 -21.98 15.80
C MET A 772 -15.13 -22.80 16.88
N ILE A 773 -13.89 -23.19 16.60
CA ILE A 773 -13.00 -23.85 17.56
C ILE A 773 -11.66 -23.14 17.63
N TYR A 774 -11.18 -22.88 18.83
CA TYR A 774 -9.85 -22.32 19.08
C TYR A 774 -9.24 -22.90 20.35
N LYS A 775 -7.91 -22.79 20.47
CA LYS A 775 -7.20 -23.20 21.67
C LYS A 775 -7.53 -22.27 22.84
N ALA A 776 -7.69 -22.83 24.02
CA ALA A 776 -7.84 -22.07 25.25
C ALA A 776 -7.09 -22.75 26.40
N LYS A 777 -6.62 -21.95 27.36
CA LYS A 777 -6.11 -22.44 28.65
C LYS A 777 -7.32 -22.84 29.51
N SER A 778 -7.30 -24.03 30.12
CA SER A 778 -8.35 -24.45 31.05
C SER A 778 -8.20 -23.72 32.38
N ALA A 779 -9.31 -23.36 33.03
CA ALA A 779 -9.32 -22.68 34.33
C ALA A 779 -8.65 -23.50 35.47
N ASN A 780 -8.49 -24.82 35.28
CA ASN A 780 -7.89 -25.73 36.27
C ASN A 780 -6.39 -26.02 36.03
N ASP A 781 -5.77 -25.54 34.97
CA ASP A 781 -4.36 -25.82 34.63
C ASP A 781 -3.39 -24.84 35.34
N ALA A 782 -3.54 -24.68 36.66
CA ALA A 782 -2.70 -23.79 37.47
C ALA A 782 -1.25 -24.30 37.67
N GLY A 783 -0.76 -25.24 36.86
CA GLY A 783 0.57 -25.82 37.07
C GLY A 783 1.23 -26.55 35.91
N ASP A 784 0.54 -26.87 34.81
CA ASP A 784 1.12 -27.67 33.73
C ASP A 784 0.95 -26.98 32.36
N ALA A 785 1.93 -26.15 32.00
CA ALA A 785 1.91 -25.24 30.86
C ALA A 785 1.89 -25.90 29.45
N LYS A 786 1.55 -27.19 29.31
CA LYS A 786 1.75 -27.95 28.05
C LYS A 786 0.51 -28.52 27.36
N ARG A 787 -0.68 -28.50 27.95
CA ARG A 787 -1.86 -29.15 27.32
C ARG A 787 -3.05 -28.20 27.22
N LEU A 788 -3.21 -27.58 26.05
CA LEU A 788 -4.33 -26.68 25.76
C LEU A 788 -5.58 -27.46 25.34
N GLY A 789 -6.74 -27.06 25.88
CA GLY A 789 -8.06 -27.55 25.49
C GLY A 789 -8.65 -26.77 24.31
N TYR A 790 -9.90 -27.07 23.96
CA TYR A 790 -10.68 -26.31 22.96
C TYR A 790 -11.77 -25.50 23.63
N GLN A 791 -11.89 -24.23 23.23
CA GLN A 791 -13.11 -23.46 23.43
C GLN A 791 -13.94 -23.52 22.14
N VAL A 792 -15.24 -23.75 22.29
CA VAL A 792 -16.14 -24.08 21.19
C VAL A 792 -17.36 -23.18 21.23
N GLN A 793 -17.75 -22.67 20.07
CA GLN A 793 -19.01 -21.94 19.89
C GLN A 793 -19.73 -22.53 18.68
N VAL A 794 -20.91 -23.11 18.87
CA VAL A 794 -21.70 -23.71 17.79
C VAL A 794 -23.13 -23.18 17.78
N SER A 795 -23.60 -22.78 16.61
CA SER A 795 -24.98 -22.31 16.42
C SER A 795 -25.95 -23.47 16.25
N VAL A 796 -27.05 -23.40 16.99
CA VAL A 796 -28.11 -24.41 17.01
C VAL A 796 -29.48 -23.74 16.94
N PRO A 797 -30.56 -24.47 16.60
CA PRO A 797 -31.91 -23.96 16.74
C PRO A 797 -32.20 -23.46 18.16
N LYS A 798 -32.97 -22.38 18.25
CA LYS A 798 -33.33 -21.75 19.52
C LYS A 798 -34.06 -22.73 20.44
N GLY A 799 -33.65 -22.78 21.71
CA GLY A 799 -34.16 -23.71 22.71
C GLY A 799 -33.39 -25.03 22.81
N GLN A 800 -32.40 -25.25 21.95
CA GLN A 800 -31.63 -26.51 21.91
C GLN A 800 -30.28 -26.42 22.64
N VAL A 801 -29.85 -25.22 23.08
CA VAL A 801 -28.57 -25.08 23.79
C VAL A 801 -28.53 -25.92 25.06
N ALA A 802 -29.58 -25.90 25.87
CA ALA A 802 -29.61 -26.62 27.15
C ALA A 802 -29.46 -28.14 26.96
N GLU A 803 -30.13 -28.70 25.96
CA GLU A 803 -30.07 -30.14 25.65
C GLU A 803 -28.69 -30.54 25.12
N LEU A 804 -28.15 -29.77 24.17
CA LEU A 804 -26.80 -29.99 23.67
C LEU A 804 -25.75 -29.89 24.78
N MET A 805 -25.82 -28.87 25.63
CA MET A 805 -24.87 -28.68 26.72
C MET A 805 -24.94 -29.81 27.74
N LYS A 806 -26.14 -30.26 28.11
CA LYS A 806 -26.33 -31.42 29.00
C LYS A 806 -25.72 -32.68 28.38
N GLY A 807 -25.99 -32.94 27.11
CA GLY A 807 -25.45 -34.09 26.39
C GLY A 807 -23.93 -34.09 26.30
N ILE A 808 -23.33 -32.93 26.01
CA ILE A 808 -21.86 -32.78 25.97
C ILE A 808 -21.26 -33.05 27.35
N VAL A 809 -21.84 -32.50 28.42
CA VAL A 809 -21.33 -32.76 29.79
C VAL A 809 -21.39 -34.25 30.13
N THR A 810 -22.47 -34.94 29.76
CA THR A 810 -22.58 -36.39 29.91
C THR A 810 -21.51 -37.13 29.11
N ASP A 811 -21.34 -36.79 27.83
CA ASP A 811 -20.34 -37.43 26.97
C ASP A 811 -18.91 -37.22 27.49
N LEU A 812 -18.59 -36.05 28.08
CA LEU A 812 -17.29 -35.80 28.72
C LEU A 812 -17.11 -36.66 29.98
N GLN A 813 -18.11 -36.72 30.85
CA GLN A 813 -18.07 -37.52 32.08
C GLN A 813 -17.96 -39.02 31.81
N GLU A 814 -18.58 -39.50 30.75
CA GLU A 814 -18.57 -40.91 30.30
C GLU A 814 -17.41 -41.21 29.34
N GLY A 815 -16.48 -40.27 29.14
CA GLY A 815 -15.33 -40.46 28.25
C GLY A 815 -15.72 -40.84 26.82
N PHE A 816 -16.87 -40.37 26.32
CA PHE A 816 -17.42 -40.63 24.99
C PHE A 816 -17.77 -42.10 24.71
N ASP A 817 -18.20 -42.86 25.72
CA ASP A 817 -18.52 -44.30 25.61
C ASP A 817 -19.56 -44.63 24.54
N GLU A 818 -20.60 -43.81 24.36
CA GLU A 818 -21.63 -44.05 23.35
C GLU A 818 -21.08 -44.10 21.90
N TYR A 819 -19.98 -43.40 21.61
CA TYR A 819 -19.44 -43.29 20.25
C TYR A 819 -18.43 -44.39 19.90
N PHE A 820 -18.13 -45.28 20.85
CA PHE A 820 -17.22 -46.40 20.64
C PHE A 820 -17.87 -47.58 19.94
N TRP A 821 -19.19 -47.75 20.08
CA TRP A 821 -19.92 -48.92 19.59
C TRP A 821 -20.23 -48.86 18.09
#